data_AF-A0A1B6NY45-F1
#
_entry.id   AF-A0A1B6NY45-F1
#
_cell.length_a   1.000
_cell.length_b   1.000
_cell.length_c   1.000
_cell.angle_alpha   90.00
_cell.angle_beta   90.00
_cell.angle_gamma   90.00
#
_symmetry.space_group_name_H-M   'P 1'
#
loop_
_entity.id
_entity.type
_entity.pdbx_description
1 polymer ?
#
loop_
_entity_poly.entity_id
_entity_poly.type
_entity_poly.pdbx_seq_one_letter_code
_entity_poly.pdbx_strand_id
1 'polypeptide(L)'
;MQAGEYNIQDGDIILNQGRQVQTISVSNTGDRPIQIGSHYHFYEVNDALSFDREQTRGYRLNIISGTAVRFEPGQSREVELVAYAGKQEVYGFAGRVMGAVQPDKTDEKQLETSQKRVSRQIYAEHFGPTTGDKVRLADTELWLQVEADLTSHKDTAVDQANTSQSDEGTSHTTEIKGEEVKFGGGKVIRDGMGQGQLLGAEVADTVITNALVVDYTGIYKADIGIKNGRISAIGKAGNPDIQPAIDIPIGGATEIIAGEGKILTAGGVDSHIHFIAPQQCETALMSGVTTMLGGGTGPAQGTLATTCTPGAYHIASMLQSTDSIPMNIGLLGKGNVSVPTPIAEQIEAGAVGLKLHEDWGTTPQAIDNCLSVADDYDVQVAIHTDTLNESGYLESTLGAFKNRCIHTFHTEGAGGGHAPDILKAIGESHVLPSSTNPTRPYTVNTIDEHLDMLMVCHHLSPAIAEDVAFAESRIRQETIAAEDILHDLGAISMMSSDSQAMGRVGEVVIRTWQTAHKMKVQRGHLAPDATAQTEHQAQHITLTDYDQSADNDNFRIKRYIAKYTINPAITHGISDMVGSIEVGKWADMVLWSPKFFGVKPECIIKGGLIAAVPMGDINASIPTPQPVHYRPMFASYPKSVAQTSITFMSQAAIDKQVDKQLGLTKVIQPVHGIREIRKSDMRLNSYCPDMDINPETYEVRADGKTLTCEPAEVLPMAQRYFLF
;
A
#
# COMPACT_ATOMS: atom_id res chain seq x y z
N MET A 1 -18.48 5.80 -17.90
CA MET A 1 -17.40 6.07 -16.93
C MET A 1 -16.06 5.62 -17.52
N GLN A 2 -15.04 6.47 -17.49
CA GLN A 2 -13.68 6.11 -17.91
C GLN A 2 -12.89 5.60 -16.71
N ALA A 3 -12.25 4.43 -16.85
CA ALA A 3 -11.50 3.84 -15.75
C ALA A 3 -10.18 4.60 -15.51
N GLY A 4 -9.86 4.92 -14.26
CA GLY A 4 -8.61 5.59 -13.90
C GLY A 4 -8.53 7.05 -14.34
N GLU A 5 -9.66 7.70 -14.60
CA GLU A 5 -9.69 9.06 -15.14
C GLU A 5 -9.15 10.10 -14.13
N TYR A 6 -8.52 11.15 -14.67
CA TYR A 6 -8.08 12.30 -13.90
C TYR A 6 -9.11 13.42 -13.99
N ASN A 7 -9.35 14.09 -12.86
CA ASN A 7 -10.04 15.36 -12.81
C ASN A 7 -9.03 16.40 -12.29
N ILE A 8 -8.41 17.09 -13.23
CA ILE A 8 -7.34 18.06 -12.99
C ILE A 8 -7.96 19.44 -12.81
N GLN A 9 -7.51 20.19 -11.81
CA GLN A 9 -8.01 21.55 -11.59
C GLN A 9 -7.63 22.48 -12.77
N ASP A 10 -8.47 23.47 -13.03
CA ASP A 10 -8.15 24.49 -14.02
C ASP A 10 -7.00 25.39 -13.54
N GLY A 11 -6.25 25.93 -14.50
CA GLY A 11 -5.22 26.93 -14.26
C GLY A 11 -3.81 26.51 -14.67
N ASP A 12 -2.86 27.39 -14.33
CA ASP A 12 -1.46 27.26 -14.68
C ASP A 12 -0.58 27.10 -13.43
N ILE A 13 0.49 26.33 -13.58
CA ILE A 13 1.59 26.21 -12.63
C ILE A 13 2.73 27.10 -13.08
N ILE A 14 3.27 27.91 -12.17
CA ILE A 14 4.49 28.68 -12.41
C ILE A 14 5.70 27.78 -12.12
N LEU A 15 6.54 27.58 -13.12
CA LEU A 15 7.78 26.84 -12.99
C LEU A 15 8.88 27.75 -12.44
N ASN A 16 9.69 27.20 -11.55
CA ASN A 16 10.94 27.78 -11.08
C ASN A 16 10.76 29.17 -10.46
N GLN A 17 9.57 29.43 -9.89
CA GLN A 17 9.16 30.73 -9.37
C GLN A 17 10.19 31.31 -8.40
N GLY A 18 10.45 32.61 -8.50
CA GLY A 18 11.40 33.33 -7.65
C GLY A 18 12.86 33.15 -8.04
N ARG A 19 13.20 32.21 -8.95
CA ARG A 19 14.58 32.05 -9.42
C ARG A 19 14.93 33.01 -10.53
N GLN A 20 16.15 33.52 -10.50
CA GLN A 20 16.68 34.44 -11.48
C GLN A 20 16.65 33.84 -12.89
N VAL A 21 16.15 34.62 -13.84
CA VAL A 21 16.13 34.26 -15.26
C VAL A 21 16.92 35.25 -16.11
N GLN A 22 17.26 34.80 -17.32
CA GLN A 22 17.82 35.63 -18.38
C GLN A 22 17.45 35.07 -19.75
N THR A 23 17.33 35.94 -20.75
CA THR A 23 17.04 35.55 -22.13
C THR A 23 18.28 35.72 -23.01
N ILE A 24 18.56 34.72 -23.84
CA ILE A 24 19.75 34.70 -24.68
C ILE A 24 19.39 34.25 -26.09
N SER A 25 19.95 34.93 -27.08
CA SER A 25 19.85 34.53 -28.49
C SER A 25 20.91 33.48 -28.80
N VAL A 26 20.46 32.32 -29.29
CA VAL A 26 21.32 31.15 -29.55
C VAL A 26 21.15 30.72 -31.00
N SER A 27 22.26 30.58 -31.71
CA SER A 27 22.30 30.16 -33.12
C SER A 27 23.10 28.87 -33.29
N ASN A 28 22.56 27.91 -34.03
CA ASN A 28 23.30 26.71 -34.42
C ASN A 28 24.11 26.97 -35.70
N THR A 29 25.42 27.14 -35.56
CA THR A 29 26.36 27.35 -36.66
C THR A 29 26.93 26.03 -37.21
N GLY A 30 26.53 24.90 -36.62
CA GLY A 30 26.91 23.57 -37.05
C GLY A 30 26.10 23.04 -38.23
N ASP A 31 26.46 21.84 -38.68
CA ASP A 31 25.87 21.12 -39.81
C ASP A 31 24.85 20.04 -39.40
N ARG A 32 24.60 19.88 -38.09
CA ARG A 32 23.70 18.88 -37.52
C ARG A 32 22.77 19.50 -36.47
N PRO A 33 21.60 18.89 -36.24
CA PRO A 33 20.69 19.34 -35.18
C PRO A 33 21.31 19.14 -33.79
N ILE A 34 21.03 20.08 -32.89
CA ILE A 34 21.48 20.06 -31.50
C ILE A 34 20.26 20.19 -30.59
N GLN A 35 20.14 19.35 -29.58
CA GLN A 35 18.99 19.36 -28.67
C GLN A 35 19.46 19.38 -27.22
N ILE A 36 18.99 20.37 -26.45
CA ILE A 36 19.45 20.64 -25.08
C ILE A 36 18.30 20.38 -24.11
N GLY A 37 18.53 19.50 -23.14
CA GLY A 37 17.55 19.14 -22.11
C GLY A 37 17.40 20.20 -21.01
N SER A 38 16.25 20.21 -20.35
CA SER A 38 15.85 21.17 -19.30
C SER A 38 16.92 21.44 -18.23
N HIS A 39 17.58 20.40 -17.74
CA HIS A 39 18.53 20.48 -16.61
C HIS A 39 20.00 20.50 -17.03
N TYR A 40 20.28 20.57 -18.34
CA TYR A 40 21.64 20.64 -18.84
C TYR A 40 22.27 22.00 -18.54
N HIS A 41 23.52 22.03 -18.07
CA HIS A 41 24.22 23.28 -17.77
C HIS A 41 24.49 24.03 -19.06
N PHE A 42 23.86 25.19 -19.25
CA PHE A 42 23.80 25.83 -20.55
C PHE A 42 25.18 26.33 -21.03
N TYR A 43 26.07 26.68 -20.09
CA TYR A 43 27.47 26.99 -20.37
C TYR A 43 28.21 25.84 -21.07
N GLU A 44 27.78 24.61 -20.82
CA GLU A 44 28.48 23.40 -21.27
C GLU A 44 28.00 22.88 -22.63
N VAL A 45 26.99 23.52 -23.24
CA VAL A 45 26.42 23.05 -24.49
C VAL A 45 27.43 23.06 -25.63
N ASN A 46 27.12 22.32 -26.70
CA ASN A 46 27.96 22.13 -27.88
C ASN A 46 28.55 23.46 -28.42
N ASP A 47 29.82 23.45 -28.83
CA ASP A 47 30.54 24.63 -29.36
C ASP A 47 29.97 25.15 -30.68
N ALA A 48 29.22 24.33 -31.42
CA ALA A 48 28.48 24.74 -32.61
C ALA A 48 27.25 25.62 -32.29
N LEU A 49 26.90 25.82 -31.01
CA LEU A 49 25.94 26.84 -30.61
C LEU A 49 26.69 28.15 -30.30
N SER A 50 26.36 29.20 -31.05
CA SER A 50 26.90 30.55 -30.91
C SER A 50 25.96 31.41 -30.06
N PHE A 51 26.47 31.93 -28.95
CA PHE A 51 25.82 32.82 -27.98
C PHE A 51 26.88 33.40 -27.02
N ASP A 52 26.53 34.36 -26.15
CA ASP A 52 27.44 34.80 -25.09
C ASP A 52 27.51 33.74 -23.99
N ARG A 53 28.60 32.97 -23.99
CA ARG A 53 28.72 31.78 -23.15
C ARG A 53 28.89 32.10 -21.68
N GLU A 54 29.72 33.09 -21.35
CA GLU A 54 30.06 33.44 -19.96
C GLU A 54 28.82 33.84 -19.15
N GLN A 55 27.87 34.53 -19.79
CA GLN A 55 26.60 34.88 -19.14
C GLN A 55 25.78 33.66 -18.67
N THR A 56 25.97 32.49 -19.28
CA THR A 56 25.14 31.29 -19.02
C THR A 56 25.71 30.35 -17.96
N ARG A 57 26.85 30.72 -17.36
CA ARG A 57 27.48 30.00 -16.27
C ARG A 57 26.56 29.98 -15.04
N GLY A 58 26.26 28.80 -14.50
CA GLY A 58 25.25 28.61 -13.45
C GLY A 58 23.79 28.55 -13.91
N TYR A 59 23.49 28.51 -15.21
CA TYR A 59 22.11 28.51 -15.71
C TYR A 59 21.75 27.25 -16.51
N ARG A 60 20.45 26.94 -16.52
CA ARG A 60 19.82 25.87 -17.33
C ARG A 60 18.58 26.39 -18.04
N LEU A 61 18.00 25.63 -18.96
CA LEU A 61 16.77 26.06 -19.66
C LEU A 61 15.58 26.20 -18.69
N ASN A 62 14.82 27.29 -18.80
CA ASN A 62 13.58 27.50 -18.06
C ASN A 62 12.37 26.89 -18.78
N ILE A 63 12.34 25.56 -18.81
CA ILE A 63 11.29 24.75 -19.45
C ILE A 63 10.83 23.63 -18.53
N ILE A 64 9.74 22.95 -18.90
CA ILE A 64 9.20 21.79 -18.15
C ILE A 64 10.30 20.73 -17.95
N SER A 65 10.42 20.22 -16.72
CA SER A 65 11.40 19.19 -16.36
C SER A 65 11.32 17.98 -17.30
N GLY A 66 12.48 17.52 -17.77
CA GLY A 66 12.57 16.40 -18.71
C GLY A 66 12.25 16.72 -20.18
N THR A 67 11.89 17.96 -20.53
CA THR A 67 11.76 18.41 -21.92
C THR A 67 13.08 18.98 -22.47
N ALA A 68 13.09 19.36 -23.74
CA ALA A 68 14.29 19.87 -24.42
C ALA A 68 13.97 20.92 -25.49
N VAL A 69 14.93 21.79 -25.79
CA VAL A 69 14.89 22.72 -26.92
C VAL A 69 15.83 22.21 -28.01
N ARG A 70 15.31 22.10 -29.24
CA ARG A 70 16.03 21.59 -30.41
C ARG A 70 16.40 22.73 -31.35
N PHE A 71 17.61 22.76 -31.89
CA PHE A 71 18.13 23.74 -32.84
C PHE A 71 18.53 23.03 -34.12
N GLU A 72 17.84 23.30 -35.23
CA GLU A 72 18.25 22.81 -36.55
C GLU A 72 19.49 23.59 -37.07
N PRO A 73 20.28 23.02 -38.00
CA PRO A 73 21.40 23.74 -38.61
C PRO A 73 20.98 25.11 -39.17
N GLY A 74 21.73 26.15 -38.83
CA GLY A 74 21.47 27.54 -39.25
C GLY A 74 20.33 28.24 -38.51
N GLN A 75 19.66 27.57 -37.58
CA GLN A 75 18.55 28.16 -36.83
C GLN A 75 19.03 29.03 -35.68
N SER A 76 18.44 30.22 -35.55
CA SER A 76 18.56 31.08 -34.37
C SER A 76 17.24 31.19 -33.63
N ARG A 77 17.27 31.22 -32.30
CA ARG A 77 16.10 31.46 -31.44
C ARG A 77 16.54 32.04 -30.11
N GLU A 78 15.62 32.73 -29.45
CA GLU A 78 15.80 33.11 -28.06
C GLU A 78 15.37 31.96 -27.14
N VAL A 79 16.13 31.78 -26.07
CA VAL A 79 15.80 30.86 -24.97
C VAL A 79 15.87 31.58 -23.65
N GLU A 80 14.93 31.28 -22.77
CA GLU A 80 14.95 31.71 -21.38
C GLU A 80 15.69 30.68 -20.54
N LEU A 81 16.67 31.13 -19.77
CA LEU A 81 17.40 30.33 -18.81
C LEU A 81 17.00 30.71 -17.39
N VAL A 82 17.16 29.76 -16.47
CA VAL A 82 16.97 29.94 -15.03
C VAL A 82 18.22 29.47 -14.29
N ALA A 83 18.59 30.18 -13.23
CA ALA A 83 19.74 29.84 -12.40
C ALA A 83 19.57 28.48 -11.70
N TYR A 84 20.67 27.74 -11.57
CA TYR A 84 20.75 26.58 -10.69
C TYR A 84 20.54 27.02 -9.22
N ALA A 85 20.00 26.09 -8.44
CA ALA A 85 19.84 26.24 -7.00
C ALA A 85 20.78 25.26 -6.28
N GLY A 86 20.44 24.84 -5.07
CA GLY A 86 21.27 23.92 -4.29
C GLY A 86 22.62 24.56 -3.93
N LYS A 87 23.69 23.77 -3.95
CA LYS A 87 25.05 24.25 -3.67
C LYS A 87 25.67 25.06 -4.82
N GLN A 88 25.04 25.04 -6.00
CA GLN A 88 25.56 25.60 -7.24
C GLN A 88 26.95 25.04 -7.61
N GLU A 89 27.12 23.72 -7.43
CA GLU A 89 28.30 22.99 -7.89
C GLU A 89 27.97 22.20 -9.16
N VAL A 90 28.84 22.31 -10.17
CA VAL A 90 28.64 21.69 -11.49
C VAL A 90 29.76 20.68 -11.74
N TYR A 91 29.37 19.48 -12.17
CA TYR A 91 30.28 18.40 -12.54
C TYR A 91 29.78 17.71 -13.82
N GLY A 92 30.69 17.13 -14.61
CA GLY A 92 30.35 16.36 -15.81
C GLY A 92 30.34 17.20 -17.09
N PHE A 93 29.32 16.98 -17.94
CA PHE A 93 29.15 17.69 -19.21
C PHE A 93 30.36 17.61 -20.16
N ALA A 94 30.92 18.75 -20.59
CA ALA A 94 32.17 18.83 -21.35
C ALA A 94 33.39 19.17 -20.46
N GLY A 95 33.19 19.25 -19.14
CA GLY A 95 34.26 19.49 -18.17
C GLY A 95 34.86 20.90 -18.17
N ARG A 96 34.15 21.91 -18.70
CA ARG A 96 34.63 23.30 -18.65
C ARG A 96 34.46 23.89 -17.25
N VAL A 97 33.46 23.43 -16.51
CA VAL A 97 33.21 23.71 -15.10
C VAL A 97 33.18 22.37 -14.34
N MET A 98 34.01 22.27 -13.31
CA MET A 98 34.14 21.09 -12.45
C MET A 98 34.29 21.56 -10.99
N GLY A 99 33.20 22.05 -10.40
CA GLY A 99 33.14 22.59 -9.05
C GLY A 99 32.16 23.76 -8.94
N ALA A 100 32.38 24.59 -7.92
CA ALA A 100 31.51 25.74 -7.63
C ALA A 100 31.40 26.70 -8.82
N VAL A 101 30.17 27.10 -9.10
CA VAL A 101 29.86 28.20 -10.02
C VAL A 101 29.82 29.48 -9.19
N GLN A 102 30.87 30.31 -9.26
CA GLN A 102 30.84 31.60 -8.54
C GLN A 102 29.70 32.46 -9.10
N PRO A 103 28.80 32.99 -8.25
CA PRO A 103 27.91 34.06 -8.70
C PRO A 103 28.80 35.27 -8.98
N ASP A 104 28.81 35.74 -10.23
CA ASP A 104 29.45 37.03 -10.52
C ASP A 104 28.80 38.07 -9.62
N LYS A 105 29.64 38.79 -8.84
CA LYS A 105 29.23 39.98 -8.11
C LYS A 105 29.01 41.10 -9.11
N THR A 106 27.95 41.01 -9.91
CA THR A 106 27.49 42.11 -10.76
C THR A 106 26.47 42.94 -10.00
N ASP A 107 26.66 44.25 -10.10
CA ASP A 107 25.91 45.33 -9.45
C ASP A 107 24.39 45.16 -9.47
N GLU A 108 23.74 45.75 -8.46
CA GLU A 108 22.30 45.89 -8.17
C GLU A 108 21.39 46.23 -9.38
N LYS A 109 21.35 45.40 -10.42
CA LYS A 109 20.30 45.39 -11.44
C LYS A 109 19.15 44.55 -10.91
N GLN A 110 17.91 45.04 -11.07
CA GLN A 110 16.70 44.27 -10.80
C GLN A 110 16.78 42.94 -11.56
N LEU A 111 16.99 41.84 -10.83
CA LEU A 111 17.07 40.51 -11.39
C LEU A 111 15.65 40.05 -11.71
N GLU A 112 15.36 39.80 -12.99
CA GLU A 112 14.10 39.20 -13.41
C GLU A 112 13.99 37.78 -12.82
N THR A 113 12.80 37.39 -12.37
CA THR A 113 12.53 36.06 -11.82
C THR A 113 11.55 35.30 -12.69
N SER A 114 11.63 33.97 -12.68
CA SER A 114 10.80 33.13 -13.54
C SER A 114 9.31 33.38 -13.31
N GLN A 115 8.60 33.64 -14.40
CA GLN A 115 7.14 33.67 -14.51
C GLN A 115 6.64 32.62 -15.51
N LYS A 116 7.46 31.60 -15.80
CA LYS A 116 7.16 30.59 -16.81
C LYS A 116 5.96 29.75 -16.39
N ARG A 117 4.87 29.80 -17.18
CA ARG A 117 3.64 29.05 -16.90
C ARG A 117 3.55 27.79 -17.75
N VAL A 118 3.01 26.73 -17.15
CA VAL A 118 2.55 25.52 -17.83
C VAL A 118 1.14 25.21 -17.36
N SER A 119 0.28 24.75 -18.27
CA SER A 119 -1.06 24.33 -17.87
C SER A 119 -0.98 23.14 -16.91
N ARG A 120 -1.86 23.11 -15.93
CA ARG A 120 -1.91 22.03 -14.95
C ARG A 120 -2.16 20.66 -15.58
N GLN A 121 -2.95 20.63 -16.66
CA GLN A 121 -3.18 19.43 -17.47
C GLN A 121 -1.88 18.87 -18.06
N ILE A 122 -1.04 19.71 -18.68
CA ILE A 122 0.24 19.27 -19.24
C ILE A 122 1.17 18.80 -18.11
N TYR A 123 1.15 19.47 -16.95
CA TYR A 123 1.93 19.02 -15.79
C TYR A 123 1.52 17.60 -15.35
N ALA A 124 0.21 17.35 -15.21
CA ALA A 124 -0.30 16.05 -14.80
C ALA A 124 0.02 14.93 -15.81
N GLU A 125 0.01 15.24 -17.12
CA GLU A 125 0.43 14.30 -18.16
C GLU A 125 1.92 13.94 -18.08
N HIS A 126 2.75 14.85 -17.58
CA HIS A 126 4.19 14.65 -17.47
C HIS A 126 4.62 13.98 -16.16
N PHE A 127 4.01 14.34 -15.03
CA PHE A 127 4.48 13.93 -13.70
C PHE A 127 3.41 13.24 -12.85
N GLY A 128 2.19 13.06 -13.37
CA GLY A 128 1.05 12.65 -12.58
C GLY A 128 0.38 13.83 -11.84
N PRO A 129 -0.81 13.59 -11.27
CA PRO A 129 -1.61 14.62 -10.59
C PRO A 129 -0.88 15.22 -9.37
N THR A 130 -1.16 16.48 -9.03
CA THR A 130 -0.58 17.18 -7.88
C THR A 130 -1.67 17.72 -6.94
N THR A 131 -1.30 18.27 -5.77
CA THR A 131 -2.19 18.78 -4.70
C THR A 131 -3.49 19.40 -5.20
N GLY A 132 -4.63 18.79 -4.90
CA GLY A 132 -5.97 19.23 -5.28
C GLY A 132 -6.59 18.53 -6.49
N ASP A 133 -5.79 17.87 -7.33
CA ASP A 133 -6.28 17.05 -8.44
C ASP A 133 -6.90 15.74 -7.92
N LYS A 134 -7.79 15.15 -8.72
CA LYS A 134 -8.48 13.90 -8.35
C LYS A 134 -8.22 12.78 -9.34
N VAL A 135 -8.23 11.55 -8.83
CA VAL A 135 -8.07 10.33 -9.63
C VAL A 135 -9.16 9.34 -9.27
N ARG A 136 -9.84 8.80 -10.29
CA ARG A 136 -10.78 7.70 -10.09
C ARG A 136 -10.02 6.39 -9.89
N LEU A 137 -10.44 5.58 -8.93
CA LEU A 137 -9.87 4.26 -8.68
C LEU A 137 -10.48 3.22 -9.62
N ALA A 138 -9.72 2.79 -10.64
CA ALA A 138 -10.18 1.92 -11.72
C ALA A 138 -11.54 2.37 -12.28
N ASP A 139 -12.54 1.49 -12.36
CA ASP A 139 -13.90 1.79 -12.78
C ASP A 139 -14.91 1.86 -11.63
N THR A 140 -14.42 2.19 -10.43
CA THR A 140 -15.29 2.44 -9.27
C THR A 140 -15.84 3.87 -9.30
N GLU A 141 -16.77 4.14 -8.38
CA GLU A 141 -17.19 5.51 -8.05
C GLU A 141 -16.27 6.24 -7.06
N LEU A 142 -15.15 5.63 -6.64
CA LEU A 142 -14.24 6.23 -5.68
C LEU A 142 -13.27 7.19 -6.38
N TRP A 143 -13.17 8.39 -5.82
CA TRP A 143 -12.30 9.48 -6.25
C TRP A 143 -11.39 9.89 -5.10
N LEU A 144 -10.09 9.61 -5.24
CA LEU A 144 -9.12 10.24 -4.35
C LEU A 144 -8.87 11.67 -4.80
N GLN A 145 -8.45 12.52 -3.86
CA GLN A 145 -7.89 13.85 -4.10
C GLN A 145 -6.47 13.91 -3.52
N VAL A 146 -5.51 14.45 -4.27
CA VAL A 146 -4.13 14.59 -3.81
C VAL A 146 -4.05 15.64 -2.70
N GLU A 147 -3.61 15.26 -1.51
CA GLU A 147 -3.60 16.10 -0.30
C GLU A 147 -2.39 17.02 -0.24
N ALA A 148 -1.25 16.52 -0.74
CA ALA A 148 0.02 17.22 -0.79
C ALA A 148 0.89 16.69 -1.94
N ASP A 149 1.84 17.50 -2.38
CA ASP A 149 2.93 17.09 -3.27
C ASP A 149 4.26 17.39 -2.56
N LEU A 150 4.98 16.34 -2.21
CA LEU A 150 6.28 16.40 -1.53
C LEU A 150 7.44 16.53 -2.51
N THR A 151 7.17 16.54 -3.83
CA THR A 151 8.20 16.82 -4.85
C THR A 151 8.40 18.33 -5.07
N SER A 152 7.46 19.16 -4.59
CA SER A 152 7.61 20.61 -4.44
C SER A 152 8.27 20.97 -3.11
N HIS A 153 8.87 22.14 -3.06
CA HIS A 153 9.47 22.70 -1.84
C HIS A 153 9.04 24.15 -1.66
N LYS A 154 9.18 24.63 -0.42
CA LYS A 154 9.04 26.04 -0.06
C LYS A 154 10.45 26.63 -0.02
N ASP A 155 10.73 27.64 -0.84
CA ASP A 155 12.01 28.35 -0.75
C ASP A 155 11.89 29.49 0.27
N THR A 156 12.50 29.30 1.44
CA THR A 156 12.51 30.28 2.53
C THR A 156 13.22 31.58 2.18
N ALA A 157 13.99 31.63 1.08
CA ALA A 157 14.64 32.87 0.61
C ALA A 157 13.65 33.83 -0.07
N VAL A 158 12.56 33.33 -0.64
CA VAL A 158 11.56 34.14 -1.36
C VAL A 158 10.54 34.77 -0.40
N ASP A 159 10.24 34.12 0.73
CA ASP A 159 9.29 34.66 1.73
C ASP A 159 9.80 35.92 2.43
N GLN A 160 11.12 36.11 2.57
CA GLN A 160 11.67 37.34 3.17
C GLN A 160 11.59 38.56 2.25
N ALA A 161 11.34 38.37 0.95
CA ALA A 161 11.20 39.47 -0.01
C ALA A 161 9.73 39.94 -0.20
N ASN A 162 8.75 39.11 0.16
CA ASN A 162 7.32 39.38 -0.08
C ASN A 162 6.52 39.83 1.16
N THR A 163 7.13 39.99 2.33
CA THR A 163 6.43 40.43 3.56
C THR A 163 6.04 41.91 3.61
N SER A 164 6.09 42.66 2.50
CA SER A 164 5.68 44.09 2.50
C SER A 164 4.32 44.40 1.88
N GLN A 165 3.61 43.44 1.23
CA GLN A 165 2.26 43.68 0.72
C GLN A 165 1.42 42.39 0.62
N SER A 166 0.59 42.12 1.62
CA SER A 166 -0.60 41.28 1.42
C SER A 166 -1.72 41.67 2.38
N ASP A 167 -2.86 42.06 1.81
CA ASP A 167 -4.14 42.20 2.48
C ASP A 167 -4.62 40.86 3.10
N GLU A 168 -5.53 40.99 4.05
CA GLU A 168 -6.04 39.97 4.97
C GLU A 168 -6.48 38.65 4.31
N GLY A 169 -6.02 37.52 4.89
CA GLY A 169 -6.85 36.31 5.01
C GLY A 169 -6.78 35.28 3.89
N THR A 170 -5.60 34.79 3.49
CA THR A 170 -5.35 33.41 3.02
C THR A 170 -3.83 33.22 2.85
N SER A 171 -3.20 32.43 3.71
CA SER A 171 -1.78 32.08 3.55
C SER A 171 -1.65 31.04 2.42
N HIS A 172 -1.64 31.50 1.16
CA HIS A 172 -1.27 30.67 0.02
C HIS A 172 0.26 30.56 -0.04
N THR A 173 0.85 29.67 0.77
CA THR A 173 2.27 29.34 0.62
C THR A 173 2.50 28.75 -0.77
N THR A 174 3.36 29.37 -1.59
CA THR A 174 3.50 29.00 -3.00
C THR A 174 4.51 27.86 -3.16
N GLU A 175 4.04 26.68 -3.55
CA GLU A 175 4.88 25.52 -3.88
C GLU A 175 5.68 25.75 -5.17
N ILE A 176 7.00 25.59 -5.14
CA ILE A 176 7.85 25.76 -6.33
C ILE A 176 7.92 24.44 -7.12
N LYS A 177 7.56 24.50 -8.41
CA LYS A 177 7.59 23.38 -9.38
C LYS A 177 8.68 23.60 -10.43
N GLY A 178 9.01 22.58 -11.24
CA GLY A 178 10.04 22.63 -12.28
C GLY A 178 11.39 22.04 -11.89
N GLU A 179 11.41 21.25 -10.81
CA GLU A 179 12.55 20.50 -10.28
C GLU A 179 12.24 19.00 -10.14
N GLU A 180 11.20 18.51 -10.80
CA GLU A 180 10.77 17.12 -10.81
C GLU A 180 11.83 16.25 -11.48
N VAL A 181 12.15 15.11 -10.86
CA VAL A 181 13.09 14.15 -11.43
C VAL A 181 12.38 13.23 -12.41
N LYS A 182 12.98 13.02 -13.59
CA LYS A 182 12.46 12.12 -14.63
C LYS A 182 13.61 11.48 -15.40
N PHE A 183 13.57 10.16 -15.55
CA PHE A 183 14.59 9.38 -16.25
C PHE A 183 14.32 9.24 -17.75
N GLY A 184 15.37 9.27 -18.56
CA GLY A 184 15.33 9.01 -20.01
C GLY A 184 16.26 9.91 -20.83
N GLY A 185 16.36 9.62 -22.12
CA GLY A 185 17.20 10.38 -23.06
C GLY A 185 16.88 11.88 -23.05
N GLY A 186 17.87 12.71 -22.71
CA GLY A 186 17.72 14.17 -22.65
C GLY A 186 16.92 14.71 -21.46
N LYS A 187 16.55 13.88 -20.48
CA LYS A 187 15.75 14.29 -19.31
C LYS A 187 16.61 14.78 -18.13
N VAL A 188 16.09 14.65 -16.91
CA VAL A 188 16.63 15.26 -15.69
C VAL A 188 17.69 14.37 -15.05
N ILE A 189 17.40 13.09 -14.86
CA ILE A 189 18.28 12.14 -14.16
C ILE A 189 19.41 11.71 -15.10
N ARG A 190 20.49 12.49 -15.09
CA ARG A 190 21.72 12.32 -15.87
C ARG A 190 22.88 12.93 -15.08
N ASP A 191 24.09 12.45 -15.37
CA ASP A 191 25.34 12.90 -14.76
C ASP A 191 25.45 14.43 -14.70
N GLY A 192 25.74 14.97 -13.51
CA GLY A 192 25.89 16.40 -13.27
C GLY A 192 24.57 17.20 -13.22
N MET A 193 23.45 16.54 -13.50
CA MET A 193 22.11 17.14 -13.55
C MET A 193 21.30 16.66 -12.35
N GLY A 194 20.18 15.96 -12.55
CA GLY A 194 19.43 15.35 -11.45
C GLY A 194 20.13 14.15 -10.80
N GLN A 195 21.24 13.66 -11.37
CA GLN A 195 22.12 12.67 -10.77
C GLN A 195 23.42 13.37 -10.35
N GLY A 196 23.71 13.38 -9.04
CA GLY A 196 24.90 13.96 -8.45
C GLY A 196 26.10 13.00 -8.40
N GLN A 197 27.15 13.44 -7.70
CA GLN A 197 28.46 12.74 -7.62
C GLN A 197 28.69 11.99 -6.31
N LEU A 198 27.67 11.95 -5.43
CA LEU A 198 27.75 11.28 -4.14
C LEU A 198 27.97 9.77 -4.30
N LEU A 199 28.61 9.18 -3.29
CA LEU A 199 28.94 7.76 -3.29
C LEU A 199 27.70 6.91 -2.99
N GLY A 200 27.79 5.62 -3.32
CA GLY A 200 26.73 4.65 -3.05
C GLY A 200 26.27 4.62 -1.59
N ALA A 201 27.12 4.96 -0.62
CA ALA A 201 26.71 5.00 0.80
C ALA A 201 25.76 6.17 1.14
N GLU A 202 25.73 7.21 0.31
CA GLU A 202 25.04 8.49 0.57
C GLU A 202 23.78 8.69 -0.29
N VAL A 203 23.53 7.77 -1.22
CA VAL A 203 22.40 7.83 -2.16
C VAL A 203 21.50 6.62 -1.99
N ALA A 204 20.24 6.75 -2.41
CA ALA A 204 19.32 5.63 -2.49
C ALA A 204 19.82 4.57 -3.49
N ASP A 205 19.56 3.29 -3.22
CA ASP A 205 19.82 2.21 -4.17
C ASP A 205 18.83 2.27 -5.34
N THR A 206 17.56 2.60 -5.03
CA THR A 206 16.50 2.81 -6.03
C THR A 206 15.65 4.00 -5.63
N VAL A 207 15.20 4.80 -6.60
CA VAL A 207 14.17 5.84 -6.40
C VAL A 207 12.94 5.53 -7.25
N ILE A 208 11.76 5.53 -6.62
CA ILE A 208 10.48 5.58 -7.33
C ILE A 208 10.10 7.04 -7.52
N THR A 209 10.08 7.53 -8.77
CA THR A 209 9.88 8.96 -9.04
C THR A 209 8.41 9.34 -9.19
N ASN A 210 7.99 10.47 -8.63
CA ASN A 210 6.67 11.07 -8.83
C ASN A 210 5.47 10.13 -8.56
N ALA A 211 5.57 9.23 -7.60
CA ALA A 211 4.50 8.30 -7.26
C ALA A 211 3.35 9.03 -6.55
N LEU A 212 2.11 8.70 -6.93
CA LEU A 212 0.94 9.05 -6.12
C LEU A 212 0.76 7.98 -5.04
N VAL A 213 1.20 8.26 -3.82
CA VAL A 213 1.07 7.37 -2.68
C VAL A 213 -0.38 7.37 -2.19
N VAL A 214 -0.94 6.17 -2.02
CA VAL A 214 -2.21 5.94 -1.34
C VAL A 214 -1.92 5.00 -0.18
N ASP A 215 -1.99 5.54 1.03
CA ASP A 215 -1.74 4.83 2.28
C ASP A 215 -2.74 5.27 3.35
N TYR A 216 -2.85 4.54 4.46
CA TYR A 216 -3.73 4.97 5.56
C TYR A 216 -3.23 6.27 6.20
N THR A 217 -1.93 6.57 6.09
CA THR A 217 -1.33 7.81 6.61
C THR A 217 -1.66 9.05 5.78
N GLY A 218 -2.07 8.91 4.52
CA GLY A 218 -2.24 10.04 3.62
C GLY A 218 -2.35 9.66 2.14
N ILE A 219 -2.82 10.61 1.33
CA ILE A 219 -2.84 10.51 -0.14
C ILE A 219 -2.03 11.66 -0.73
N TYR A 220 -0.80 11.41 -1.16
CA TYR A 220 0.13 12.47 -1.54
C TYR A 220 1.06 12.05 -2.69
N LYS A 221 1.60 13.02 -3.42
CA LYS A 221 2.62 12.78 -4.44
C LYS A 221 4.02 12.88 -3.82
N ALA A 222 4.92 11.94 -4.11
CA ALA A 222 6.29 11.96 -3.59
C ALA A 222 7.25 11.16 -4.47
N ASP A 223 8.55 11.39 -4.30
CA ASP A 223 9.59 10.43 -4.66
C ASP A 223 9.87 9.52 -3.45
N ILE A 224 10.13 8.23 -3.70
CA ILE A 224 10.39 7.23 -2.65
C ILE A 224 11.81 6.68 -2.81
N GLY A 225 12.64 6.91 -1.81
CA GLY A 225 13.99 6.35 -1.73
C GLY A 225 13.98 4.96 -1.09
N ILE A 226 14.72 4.03 -1.68
CA ILE A 226 14.92 2.68 -1.17
C ILE A 226 16.41 2.48 -0.90
N LYS A 227 16.74 1.97 0.29
CA LYS A 227 18.12 1.61 0.68
C LYS A 227 18.14 0.30 1.44
N ASN A 228 18.98 -0.64 1.02
CA ASN A 228 19.17 -1.94 1.68
C ASN A 228 17.83 -2.66 1.97
N GLY A 229 16.92 -2.64 0.98
CA GLY A 229 15.60 -3.27 1.06
C GLY A 229 14.57 -2.57 1.94
N ARG A 230 14.84 -1.36 2.42
CA ARG A 230 13.93 -0.54 3.24
C ARG A 230 13.59 0.78 2.57
N ILE A 231 12.43 1.34 2.93
CA ILE A 231 12.05 2.71 2.58
C ILE A 231 12.98 3.65 3.36
N SER A 232 13.90 4.33 2.67
CA SER A 232 14.92 5.16 3.33
C SER A 232 14.48 6.61 3.52
N ALA A 233 13.64 7.11 2.62
CA ALA A 233 13.11 8.47 2.66
C ALA A 233 11.90 8.60 1.72
N ILE A 234 11.03 9.56 2.03
CA ILE A 234 9.85 9.93 1.26
C ILE A 234 9.88 11.45 1.15
N GLY A 235 9.90 12.00 -0.06
CA GLY A 235 10.06 13.45 -0.24
C GLY A 235 10.47 13.81 -1.65
N LYS A 236 11.41 14.74 -1.77
CA LYS A 236 11.94 15.18 -3.06
C LYS A 236 13.29 14.52 -3.36
N ALA A 237 13.36 13.80 -4.47
CA ALA A 237 14.62 13.26 -4.99
C ALA A 237 15.33 14.23 -5.94
N GLY A 238 16.63 14.00 -6.14
CA GLY A 238 17.43 14.74 -7.11
C GLY A 238 18.89 14.91 -6.73
N ASN A 239 19.49 15.98 -7.22
CA ASN A 239 20.88 16.32 -6.97
C ASN A 239 20.99 17.61 -6.11
N PRO A 240 21.48 17.52 -4.85
CA PRO A 240 21.61 18.69 -3.98
C PRO A 240 22.61 19.73 -4.49
N ASP A 241 23.47 19.38 -5.45
CA ASP A 241 24.47 20.29 -5.99
C ASP A 241 23.84 21.38 -6.88
N ILE A 242 22.72 21.10 -7.55
CA ILE A 242 22.05 22.04 -8.47
C ILE A 242 20.54 22.22 -8.25
N GLN A 243 19.92 21.36 -7.43
CA GLN A 243 18.50 21.40 -7.11
C GLN A 243 18.30 21.76 -5.63
N PRO A 244 17.23 22.50 -5.29
CA PRO A 244 16.93 22.87 -3.93
C PRO A 244 16.22 21.73 -3.18
N ALA A 245 16.34 21.74 -1.84
CA ALA A 245 15.55 20.93 -0.91
C ALA A 245 15.46 19.43 -1.30
N ILE A 246 16.62 18.80 -1.50
CA ILE A 246 16.70 17.37 -1.82
C ILE A 246 16.75 16.55 -0.53
N ASP A 247 15.73 15.69 -0.35
CA ASP A 247 15.67 14.70 0.73
C ASP A 247 16.33 13.38 0.32
N ILE A 248 16.25 13.03 -0.97
CA ILE A 248 16.70 11.75 -1.53
C ILE A 248 17.75 12.01 -2.63
N PRO A 249 19.05 12.05 -2.29
CA PRO A 249 20.09 12.22 -3.29
C PRO A 249 20.13 11.04 -4.27
N ILE A 250 20.22 11.36 -5.57
CA ILE A 250 20.42 10.40 -6.66
C ILE A 250 21.88 10.47 -7.10
N GLY A 251 22.56 9.33 -7.19
CA GLY A 251 23.95 9.24 -7.64
C GLY A 251 24.18 8.13 -8.65
N GLY A 252 25.44 7.87 -8.98
CA GLY A 252 25.83 6.82 -9.94
C GLY A 252 25.45 5.39 -9.52
N ALA A 253 25.05 5.18 -8.26
CA ALA A 253 24.63 3.89 -7.71
C ALA A 253 23.10 3.72 -7.60
N THR A 254 22.31 4.69 -8.07
CA THR A 254 20.86 4.71 -7.92
C THR A 254 20.13 4.22 -9.18
N GLU A 255 19.27 3.22 -9.04
CA GLU A 255 18.31 2.77 -10.06
C GLU A 255 17.01 3.59 -10.00
N ILE A 256 16.25 3.65 -11.10
CA ILE A 256 15.00 4.41 -11.21
C ILE A 256 13.83 3.51 -11.58
N ILE A 257 12.74 3.63 -10.80
CA ILE A 257 11.41 3.13 -11.17
C ILE A 257 10.52 4.36 -11.44
N ALA A 258 9.95 4.45 -12.63
CA ALA A 258 9.07 5.56 -12.99
C ALA A 258 7.67 5.40 -12.35
N GLY A 259 7.37 6.22 -11.34
CA GLY A 259 6.07 6.27 -10.68
C GLY A 259 5.13 7.35 -11.23
N GLU A 260 5.58 8.20 -12.15
CA GLU A 260 4.73 9.24 -12.74
C GLU A 260 3.46 8.65 -13.38
N GLY A 261 2.30 9.18 -12.96
CA GLY A 261 0.99 8.70 -13.41
C GLY A 261 0.58 7.33 -12.84
N LYS A 262 1.31 6.79 -11.87
CA LYS A 262 1.01 5.55 -11.15
C LYS A 262 0.58 5.84 -9.72
N ILE A 263 -0.22 4.94 -9.17
CA ILE A 263 -0.55 4.90 -7.74
C ILE A 263 0.41 3.91 -7.08
N LEU A 264 0.99 4.26 -5.94
CA LEU A 264 1.82 3.39 -5.10
C LEU A 264 1.07 3.07 -3.81
N THR A 265 0.99 1.80 -3.46
CA THR A 265 0.48 1.34 -2.16
C THR A 265 1.50 0.45 -1.48
N ALA A 266 1.34 0.24 -0.17
CA ALA A 266 1.99 -0.89 0.49
C ALA A 266 1.53 -2.22 -0.13
N GLY A 267 2.37 -3.25 -0.04
CA GLY A 267 1.95 -4.62 -0.34
C GLY A 267 0.91 -5.11 0.67
N GLY A 268 -0.09 -5.83 0.19
CA GLY A 268 -1.15 -6.37 1.04
C GLY A 268 -0.65 -7.42 2.03
N VAL A 269 -1.34 -7.53 3.16
CA VAL A 269 -1.12 -8.50 4.24
C VAL A 269 -2.40 -9.32 4.39
N ASP A 270 -2.34 -10.59 3.98
CA ASP A 270 -3.46 -11.52 4.17
C ASP A 270 -3.17 -12.42 5.37
N SER A 271 -3.98 -12.30 6.42
CA SER A 271 -3.78 -12.98 7.69
C SER A 271 -4.66 -14.21 7.90
N HIS A 272 -5.42 -14.65 6.88
CA HIS A 272 -6.24 -15.86 6.95
C HIS A 272 -5.93 -16.82 5.80
N ILE A 273 -4.70 -17.37 5.81
CA ILE A 273 -4.21 -18.26 4.76
C ILE A 273 -4.24 -19.72 5.17
N HIS A 274 -4.95 -20.54 4.41
CA HIS A 274 -4.80 -21.99 4.46
C HIS A 274 -3.66 -22.40 3.54
N PHE A 275 -2.55 -22.92 4.08
CA PHE A 275 -1.42 -23.40 3.26
C PHE A 275 -1.70 -24.77 2.60
N ILE A 276 -2.73 -24.79 1.74
CA ILE A 276 -3.23 -25.97 0.99
C ILE A 276 -2.32 -26.29 -0.18
N ALA A 277 -1.90 -25.28 -0.94
CA ALA A 277 -1.08 -25.45 -2.13
C ALA A 277 -0.12 -24.27 -2.34
N PRO A 278 1.15 -24.48 -2.71
CA PRO A 278 2.13 -23.40 -2.86
C PRO A 278 1.77 -22.40 -3.98
N GLN A 279 0.97 -22.82 -4.98
CA GLN A 279 0.54 -21.97 -6.09
C GLN A 279 -0.25 -20.74 -5.63
N GLN A 280 -0.89 -20.81 -4.46
CA GLN A 280 -1.62 -19.67 -3.91
C GLN A 280 -0.72 -18.45 -3.63
N CYS A 281 0.58 -18.68 -3.34
CA CYS A 281 1.52 -17.60 -3.11
C CYS A 281 1.77 -16.79 -4.39
N GLU A 282 1.82 -17.45 -5.55
CA GLU A 282 1.91 -16.75 -6.84
C GLU A 282 0.63 -15.96 -7.10
N THR A 283 -0.54 -16.58 -6.94
CA THR A 283 -1.83 -15.90 -7.13
C THR A 283 -2.00 -14.68 -6.22
N ALA A 284 -1.58 -14.79 -4.95
CA ALA A 284 -1.58 -13.69 -3.98
C ALA A 284 -0.59 -12.58 -4.39
N LEU A 285 0.63 -12.95 -4.77
CA LEU A 285 1.64 -11.98 -5.19
C LEU A 285 1.16 -11.18 -6.40
N MET A 286 0.60 -11.85 -7.41
CA MET A 286 0.10 -11.20 -8.63
C MET A 286 -1.16 -10.34 -8.41
N SER A 287 -1.83 -10.44 -7.25
CA SER A 287 -2.91 -9.53 -6.85
C SER A 287 -2.43 -8.35 -6.00
N GLY A 288 -1.14 -8.30 -5.64
CA GLY A 288 -0.55 -7.23 -4.84
C GLY A 288 -0.40 -7.55 -3.35
N VAL A 289 -0.66 -8.80 -2.92
CA VAL A 289 -0.38 -9.26 -1.55
C VAL A 289 1.09 -9.67 -1.45
N THR A 290 1.79 -9.23 -0.41
CA THR A 290 3.24 -9.50 -0.22
C THR A 290 3.56 -10.25 1.07
N THR A 291 2.59 -10.32 1.98
CA THR A 291 2.69 -11.02 3.26
C THR A 291 1.50 -11.95 3.45
N MET A 292 1.77 -13.18 3.89
CA MET A 292 0.76 -14.20 4.16
C MET A 292 0.98 -14.78 5.56
N LEU A 293 -0.03 -14.66 6.43
CA LEU A 293 -0.09 -15.33 7.72
C LEU A 293 -1.22 -16.34 7.75
N GLY A 294 -0.97 -17.50 8.32
CA GLY A 294 -1.95 -18.58 8.36
C GLY A 294 -1.30 -19.92 8.69
N GLY A 295 -1.94 -21.04 8.36
CA GLY A 295 -1.38 -22.35 8.70
C GLY A 295 -1.79 -23.45 7.73
N GLY A 296 -1.00 -24.51 7.69
CA GLY A 296 -1.31 -25.66 6.84
C GLY A 296 -0.11 -26.53 6.53
N THR A 297 -0.38 -27.72 5.99
CA THR A 297 0.65 -28.71 5.64
C THR A 297 0.43 -29.31 4.26
N GLY A 298 -0.14 -28.55 3.33
CA GLY A 298 -0.65 -29.07 2.05
C GLY A 298 -2.13 -29.49 2.12
N PRO A 299 -2.65 -30.24 1.14
CA PRO A 299 -4.08 -30.53 1.01
C PRO A 299 -4.55 -31.69 1.92
N ALA A 300 -4.14 -31.67 3.19
CA ALA A 300 -4.66 -32.56 4.22
C ALA A 300 -6.01 -32.05 4.74
N GLN A 301 -6.91 -32.94 5.19
CA GLN A 301 -8.24 -32.57 5.69
C GLN A 301 -8.19 -31.48 6.77
N GLY A 302 -7.24 -31.57 7.69
CA GLY A 302 -7.05 -30.54 8.72
C GLY A 302 -6.70 -29.16 8.15
N THR A 303 -5.94 -29.07 7.06
CA THR A 303 -5.57 -27.82 6.41
C THR A 303 -6.65 -27.32 5.45
N LEU A 304 -7.39 -28.22 4.79
CA LEU A 304 -8.56 -27.87 3.99
C LEU A 304 -9.65 -27.20 4.83
N ALA A 305 -9.72 -27.53 6.12
CA ALA A 305 -10.67 -26.94 7.06
C ALA A 305 -10.09 -25.84 7.94
N THR A 306 -8.81 -25.89 8.31
CA THR A 306 -8.25 -24.99 9.35
C THR A 306 -6.87 -24.43 9.00
N THR A 307 -6.63 -23.18 9.38
CA THR A 307 -5.33 -22.50 9.30
C THR A 307 -4.35 -22.97 10.40
N CYS A 308 -4.13 -24.28 10.51
CA CYS A 308 -3.21 -24.87 11.50
C CYS A 308 -2.02 -25.56 10.83
N THR A 309 -0.81 -25.29 11.32
CA THR A 309 0.42 -26.07 11.06
C THR A 309 0.74 -26.88 12.31
N PRO A 310 0.19 -28.09 12.49
CA PRO A 310 0.21 -28.77 13.78
C PRO A 310 1.58 -29.39 14.13
N GLY A 311 2.15 -29.00 15.26
CA GLY A 311 3.34 -29.64 15.84
C GLY A 311 4.68 -29.22 15.22
N ALA A 312 5.76 -29.42 15.98
CA ALA A 312 7.10 -28.92 15.63
C ALA A 312 7.63 -29.43 14.28
N TYR A 313 7.39 -30.70 13.95
CA TYR A 313 7.85 -31.28 12.68
C TYR A 313 7.24 -30.59 11.46
N HIS A 314 5.94 -30.31 11.49
CA HIS A 314 5.26 -29.67 10.36
C HIS A 314 5.60 -28.18 10.26
N ILE A 315 5.73 -27.48 11.40
CA ILE A 315 6.20 -26.09 11.41
C ILE A 315 7.59 -26.00 10.78
N ALA A 316 8.54 -26.83 11.23
CA ALA A 316 9.88 -26.89 10.64
C ALA A 316 9.86 -27.17 9.13
N SER A 317 9.06 -28.16 8.70
CA SER A 317 8.93 -28.53 7.29
C SER A 317 8.39 -27.39 6.43
N MET A 318 7.39 -26.65 6.93
CA MET A 318 6.78 -25.54 6.20
C MET A 318 7.66 -24.30 6.18
N LEU A 319 8.40 -24.01 7.26
CA LEU A 319 9.42 -22.96 7.27
C LEU A 319 10.49 -23.23 6.20
N GLN A 320 10.99 -24.45 6.12
CA GLN A 320 11.95 -24.84 5.08
C GLN A 320 11.36 -24.78 3.66
N SER A 321 10.12 -25.26 3.48
CA SER A 321 9.43 -25.26 2.18
C SER A 321 9.18 -23.84 1.65
N THR A 322 8.88 -22.90 2.55
CA THR A 322 8.54 -21.52 2.18
C THR A 322 9.76 -20.60 2.08
N ASP A 323 10.96 -21.05 2.47
CA ASP A 323 12.20 -20.25 2.50
C ASP A 323 12.62 -19.72 1.11
N SER A 324 12.18 -20.38 0.02
CA SER A 324 12.46 -19.93 -1.35
C SER A 324 11.31 -19.19 -2.04
N ILE A 325 10.18 -18.97 -1.36
CA ILE A 325 8.99 -18.32 -1.95
C ILE A 325 9.09 -16.80 -1.76
N PRO A 326 8.83 -15.96 -2.79
CA PRO A 326 8.92 -14.49 -2.71
C PRO A 326 7.79 -13.82 -1.93
N MET A 327 7.51 -14.31 -0.73
CA MET A 327 6.48 -13.83 0.20
C MET A 327 7.06 -13.70 1.59
N ASN A 328 6.57 -12.72 2.36
CA ASN A 328 6.76 -12.77 3.80
C ASN A 328 5.77 -13.77 4.40
N ILE A 329 6.22 -14.63 5.31
CA ILE A 329 5.42 -15.75 5.82
C ILE A 329 5.47 -15.78 7.35
N GLY A 330 4.30 -15.99 7.97
CA GLY A 330 4.19 -16.38 9.38
C GLY A 330 3.21 -17.55 9.53
N LEU A 331 3.60 -18.57 10.29
CA LEU A 331 2.81 -19.80 10.45
C LEU A 331 2.05 -19.82 11.78
N LEU A 332 0.78 -20.20 11.73
CA LEU A 332 -0.07 -20.45 12.90
C LEU A 332 -0.01 -21.93 13.29
N GLY A 333 0.19 -22.19 14.58
CA GLY A 333 0.04 -23.51 15.20
C GLY A 333 -1.42 -23.81 15.54
N LYS A 334 -1.68 -25.00 16.09
CA LYS A 334 -3.00 -25.40 16.58
C LYS A 334 -3.17 -25.02 18.05
N GLY A 335 -4.20 -24.22 18.35
CA GLY A 335 -4.53 -23.76 19.71
C GLY A 335 -5.50 -24.65 20.48
N ASN A 336 -6.22 -25.57 19.82
CA ASN A 336 -7.24 -26.42 20.43
C ASN A 336 -6.64 -27.54 21.31
N VAL A 337 -6.11 -27.18 22.48
CA VAL A 337 -5.59 -28.10 23.50
C VAL A 337 -5.91 -27.52 24.88
N SER A 338 -6.27 -28.37 25.85
CA SER A 338 -6.68 -27.93 27.20
C SER A 338 -5.56 -27.89 28.24
N VAL A 339 -4.31 -28.13 27.83
CA VAL A 339 -3.10 -28.05 28.66
C VAL A 339 -2.00 -27.28 27.92
N PRO A 340 -1.09 -26.57 28.61
CA PRO A 340 -0.26 -25.55 27.95
C PRO A 340 0.91 -26.12 27.13
N THR A 341 1.52 -27.22 27.57
CA THR A 341 2.78 -27.73 26.99
C THR A 341 2.73 -28.02 25.49
N PRO A 342 1.68 -28.67 24.93
CA PRO A 342 1.62 -28.91 23.49
C PRO A 342 1.40 -27.65 22.64
N ILE A 343 0.88 -26.58 23.24
CA ILE A 343 0.76 -25.27 22.57
C ILE A 343 2.13 -24.60 22.56
N ALA A 344 2.81 -24.56 23.72
CA ALA A 344 4.14 -23.98 23.86
C ALA A 344 5.16 -24.61 22.88
N GLU A 345 5.15 -25.94 22.74
CA GLU A 345 6.04 -26.65 21.80
C GLU A 345 5.93 -26.12 20.36
N GLN A 346 4.73 -25.77 19.91
CA GLN A 346 4.50 -25.25 18.56
C GLN A 346 5.04 -23.82 18.39
N ILE A 347 4.83 -22.97 19.39
CA ILE A 347 5.35 -21.60 19.39
C ILE A 347 6.88 -21.63 19.37
N GLU A 348 7.48 -22.43 20.25
CA GLU A 348 8.93 -22.62 20.34
C GLU A 348 9.55 -23.22 19.08
N ALA A 349 8.76 -23.93 18.27
CA ALA A 349 9.19 -24.47 16.98
C ALA A 349 9.12 -23.44 15.83
N GLY A 350 8.50 -22.27 16.04
CA GLY A 350 8.46 -21.19 15.05
C GLY A 350 7.08 -20.62 14.72
N ALA A 351 6.00 -21.11 15.34
CA ALA A 351 4.68 -20.52 15.10
C ALA A 351 4.61 -19.08 15.64
N VAL A 352 4.07 -18.16 14.83
CA VAL A 352 3.87 -16.73 15.18
C VAL A 352 2.56 -16.48 15.93
N GLY A 353 1.72 -17.51 16.03
CA GLY A 353 0.39 -17.45 16.58
C GLY A 353 -0.29 -18.80 16.55
N LEU A 354 -1.54 -18.83 16.98
CA LEU A 354 -2.32 -20.06 17.13
C LEU A 354 -3.70 -19.86 16.49
N LYS A 355 -4.23 -20.91 15.86
CA LYS A 355 -5.63 -20.96 15.43
C LYS A 355 -6.43 -21.85 16.38
N LEU A 356 -7.51 -21.31 16.93
CA LEU A 356 -8.62 -22.05 17.53
C LEU A 356 -9.68 -22.27 16.44
N HIS A 357 -10.09 -23.52 16.21
CA HIS A 357 -11.10 -23.86 15.21
C HIS A 357 -12.08 -24.91 15.72
N GLU A 358 -13.37 -24.75 15.36
CA GLU A 358 -14.45 -25.60 15.88
C GLU A 358 -14.29 -27.08 15.50
N ASP A 359 -13.81 -27.39 14.29
CA ASP A 359 -13.44 -28.73 13.84
C ASP A 359 -12.42 -29.46 14.74
N TRP A 360 -11.65 -28.71 15.54
CA TRP A 360 -10.74 -29.25 16.57
C TRP A 360 -11.28 -29.09 18.01
N GLY A 361 -12.49 -28.53 18.17
CA GLY A 361 -13.15 -28.23 19.44
C GLY A 361 -12.77 -26.88 20.01
N THR A 362 -13.49 -25.81 19.65
CA THR A 362 -13.30 -24.44 20.20
C THR A 362 -14.08 -24.28 21.52
N THR A 363 -13.74 -25.10 22.51
CA THR A 363 -14.41 -25.09 23.81
C THR A 363 -13.84 -24.00 24.73
N PRO A 364 -14.60 -23.52 25.75
CA PRO A 364 -14.13 -22.53 26.72
C PRO A 364 -12.77 -22.86 27.37
N GLN A 365 -12.50 -24.14 27.68
CA GLN A 365 -11.23 -24.55 28.29
C GLN A 365 -10.06 -24.48 27.30
N ALA A 366 -10.28 -24.83 26.03
CA ALA A 366 -9.26 -24.72 24.99
C ALA A 366 -8.96 -23.23 24.69
N ILE A 367 -9.99 -22.39 24.64
CA ILE A 367 -9.86 -20.93 24.50
C ILE A 367 -9.01 -20.36 25.65
N ASP A 368 -9.37 -20.66 26.90
CA ASP A 368 -8.68 -20.12 28.07
C ASP A 368 -7.21 -20.54 28.13
N ASN A 369 -6.93 -21.81 27.87
CA ASN A 369 -5.57 -22.33 27.86
C ASN A 369 -4.73 -21.72 26.72
N CYS A 370 -5.29 -21.65 25.51
CA CYS A 370 -4.62 -21.06 24.35
C CYS A 370 -4.25 -19.60 24.58
N LEU A 371 -5.20 -18.78 25.06
CA LEU A 371 -4.95 -17.37 25.37
C LEU A 371 -3.92 -17.19 26.50
N SER A 372 -3.96 -18.06 27.53
CA SER A 372 -2.95 -18.00 28.62
C SER A 372 -1.54 -18.27 28.10
N VAL A 373 -1.36 -19.26 27.23
CA VAL A 373 -0.06 -19.52 26.60
C VAL A 373 0.34 -18.40 25.65
N ALA A 374 -0.62 -17.82 24.91
CA ALA A 374 -0.34 -16.69 24.03
C ALA A 374 0.15 -15.46 24.80
N ASP A 375 -0.41 -15.22 25.99
CA ASP A 375 0.04 -14.15 26.88
C ASP A 375 1.49 -14.36 27.37
N ASP A 376 1.88 -15.61 27.68
CA ASP A 376 3.25 -15.95 28.09
C ASP A 376 4.30 -15.77 26.98
N TYR A 377 3.90 -15.92 25.71
CA TYR A 377 4.80 -15.95 24.55
C TYR A 377 4.71 -14.73 23.63
N ASP A 378 3.79 -13.79 23.91
CA ASP A 378 3.49 -12.63 23.07
C ASP A 378 3.17 -12.98 21.60
N VAL A 379 2.23 -13.90 21.40
CA VAL A 379 1.76 -14.32 20.06
C VAL A 379 0.26 -14.07 19.87
N GLN A 380 -0.21 -14.00 18.62
CA GLN A 380 -1.64 -13.81 18.34
C GLN A 380 -2.42 -15.13 18.45
N VAL A 381 -3.68 -15.05 18.87
CA VAL A 381 -4.66 -16.14 18.79
C VAL A 381 -5.74 -15.72 17.80
N ALA A 382 -5.82 -16.44 16.68
CA ALA A 382 -6.94 -16.35 15.76
C ALA A 382 -8.00 -17.39 16.14
N ILE A 383 -9.28 -17.04 16.01
CA ILE A 383 -10.39 -17.93 16.39
C ILE A 383 -11.47 -18.02 15.33
N HIS A 384 -11.93 -19.26 15.15
CA HIS A 384 -13.19 -19.66 14.56
C HIS A 384 -14.00 -20.33 15.67
N THR A 385 -15.09 -19.70 16.09
CA THR A 385 -15.85 -20.09 17.31
C THR A 385 -16.80 -21.26 17.06
N ASP A 386 -17.44 -21.77 18.11
CA ASP A 386 -18.34 -22.92 18.09
C ASP A 386 -19.68 -22.60 17.41
N THR A 387 -19.82 -22.86 16.10
CA THR A 387 -21.04 -22.61 15.33
C THR A 387 -22.23 -23.36 15.89
N LEU A 388 -22.00 -24.57 16.40
CA LEU A 388 -23.02 -25.48 16.90
C LEU A 388 -23.57 -25.07 18.27
N ASN A 389 -22.90 -24.13 18.95
CA ASN A 389 -23.18 -23.79 20.34
C ASN A 389 -23.09 -25.01 21.28
N GLU A 390 -22.24 -25.99 20.95
CA GLU A 390 -22.15 -27.27 21.67
C GLU A 390 -21.68 -27.07 23.12
N SER A 391 -20.67 -26.22 23.30
CA SER A 391 -20.08 -25.93 24.61
C SER A 391 -20.68 -24.69 25.29
N GLY A 392 -21.68 -24.06 24.66
CA GLY A 392 -22.34 -22.84 25.11
C GLY A 392 -22.58 -21.85 23.97
N TYR A 393 -23.37 -20.81 24.24
CA TYR A 393 -23.58 -19.69 23.32
C TYR A 393 -22.39 -18.73 23.32
N LEU A 394 -22.47 -17.68 22.50
CA LEU A 394 -21.43 -16.67 22.35
C LEU A 394 -20.94 -16.10 23.69
N GLU A 395 -21.82 -15.87 24.66
CA GLU A 395 -21.46 -15.33 25.98
C GLU A 395 -20.48 -16.25 26.74
N SER A 396 -20.55 -17.56 26.50
CA SER A 396 -19.60 -18.53 27.10
C SER A 396 -18.22 -18.38 26.48
N THR A 397 -18.15 -18.18 25.17
CA THR A 397 -16.90 -17.91 24.44
C THR A 397 -16.30 -16.56 24.82
N LEU A 398 -17.10 -15.50 24.87
CA LEU A 398 -16.66 -14.17 25.34
C LEU A 398 -16.19 -14.22 26.80
N GLY A 399 -16.90 -14.95 27.66
CA GLY A 399 -16.48 -15.21 29.04
C GLY A 399 -15.14 -15.95 29.14
N ALA A 400 -14.86 -16.87 28.21
CA ALA A 400 -13.59 -17.58 28.12
C ALA A 400 -12.44 -16.69 27.63
N PHE A 401 -12.72 -15.63 26.85
CA PHE A 401 -11.69 -14.66 26.45
C PHE A 401 -11.10 -13.93 27.65
N LYS A 402 -11.89 -13.68 28.70
CA LYS A 402 -11.47 -12.94 29.91
C LYS A 402 -10.82 -11.59 29.56
N ASN A 403 -11.38 -10.90 28.56
CA ASN A 403 -10.90 -9.61 28.04
C ASN A 403 -9.48 -9.61 27.45
N ARG A 404 -8.92 -10.77 27.07
CA ARG A 404 -7.59 -10.86 26.43
C ARG A 404 -7.69 -10.63 24.92
N CYS A 405 -6.62 -10.08 24.33
CA CYS A 405 -6.53 -9.83 22.89
C CYS A 405 -6.77 -11.11 22.09
N ILE A 406 -7.70 -11.05 21.13
CA ILE A 406 -8.01 -12.15 20.22
C ILE A 406 -8.45 -11.64 18.85
N HIS A 407 -8.01 -12.33 17.80
CA HIS A 407 -8.42 -12.06 16.42
C HIS A 407 -9.57 -12.99 16.02
N THR A 408 -10.77 -12.46 15.83
CA THR A 408 -11.91 -13.23 15.29
C THR A 408 -11.85 -13.24 13.76
N PHE A 409 -11.73 -14.43 13.17
CA PHE A 409 -11.87 -14.60 11.73
C PHE A 409 -13.34 -14.57 11.31
N HIS A 410 -13.60 -14.19 10.04
CA HIS A 410 -14.93 -14.16 9.39
C HIS A 410 -16.05 -13.85 10.40
N THR A 411 -15.96 -12.67 11.00
CA THR A 411 -16.75 -12.30 12.18
C THR A 411 -18.25 -12.16 11.84
N GLU A 412 -18.63 -12.10 10.56
CA GLU A 412 -20.02 -12.20 10.12
C GLU A 412 -20.64 -13.58 10.36
N GLY A 413 -19.79 -14.60 10.42
CA GLY A 413 -20.13 -15.98 10.75
C GLY A 413 -20.63 -16.84 9.60
N ALA A 414 -20.60 -16.39 8.34
CA ALA A 414 -20.86 -17.27 7.19
C ALA A 414 -19.69 -18.24 7.00
N GLY A 415 -18.45 -17.72 7.11
CA GLY A 415 -17.23 -18.52 7.19
C GLY A 415 -17.17 -19.41 8.44
N GLY A 416 -17.97 -19.12 9.47
CA GLY A 416 -18.21 -19.95 10.65
C GLY A 416 -18.09 -19.20 11.97
N GLY A 417 -18.77 -19.70 13.00
CA GLY A 417 -18.90 -19.08 14.31
C GLY A 417 -20.32 -19.16 14.86
N HIS A 418 -20.50 -18.83 16.14
CA HIS A 418 -21.75 -18.97 16.88
C HIS A 418 -22.97 -18.52 16.05
N ALA A 419 -23.87 -19.46 15.76
CA ALA A 419 -25.08 -19.17 15.01
C ALA A 419 -26.19 -18.70 15.97
N PRO A 420 -26.88 -17.58 15.68
CA PRO A 420 -26.69 -16.68 14.54
C PRO A 420 -25.79 -15.45 14.84
N ASP A 421 -25.27 -15.31 16.07
CA ASP A 421 -24.95 -13.99 16.63
C ASP A 421 -23.46 -13.71 16.92
N ILE A 422 -22.52 -14.50 16.39
CA ILE A 422 -21.06 -14.24 16.50
C ILE A 422 -20.64 -12.80 16.17
N LEU A 423 -21.36 -12.14 15.26
CA LEU A 423 -21.10 -10.76 14.87
C LEU A 423 -21.20 -9.76 16.04
N LYS A 424 -21.86 -10.12 17.16
CA LYS A 424 -21.85 -9.33 18.40
C LYS A 424 -20.45 -9.16 19.00
N ALA A 425 -19.51 -10.08 18.72
CA ALA A 425 -18.14 -10.01 19.22
C ALA A 425 -17.40 -8.72 18.76
N ILE A 426 -17.87 -8.05 17.70
CA ILE A 426 -17.35 -6.75 17.27
C ILE A 426 -17.44 -5.67 18.35
N GLY A 427 -18.43 -5.77 19.24
CA GLY A 427 -18.64 -4.82 20.34
C GLY A 427 -17.64 -4.96 21.49
N GLU A 428 -16.76 -5.97 21.44
CA GLU A 428 -15.78 -6.23 22.48
C GLU A 428 -14.44 -5.54 22.19
N SER A 429 -14.00 -4.68 23.11
CA SER A 429 -12.76 -3.89 22.94
C SER A 429 -11.47 -4.70 22.78
N HIS A 430 -11.48 -5.98 23.17
CA HIS A 430 -10.34 -6.90 23.08
C HIS A 430 -10.40 -7.82 21.84
N VAL A 431 -11.48 -7.71 21.05
CA VAL A 431 -11.65 -8.46 19.80
C VAL A 431 -11.16 -7.61 18.62
N LEU A 432 -10.35 -8.24 17.77
CA LEU A 432 -9.82 -7.66 16.53
C LEU A 432 -10.52 -8.34 15.34
N PRO A 433 -11.66 -7.82 14.87
CA PRO A 433 -12.50 -8.53 13.91
C PRO A 433 -12.00 -8.38 12.47
N SER A 434 -11.98 -9.50 11.76
CA SER A 434 -11.78 -9.57 10.32
C SER A 434 -12.95 -10.23 9.60
N SER A 435 -13.03 -9.96 8.31
CA SER A 435 -13.89 -10.66 7.36
C SER A 435 -13.07 -11.46 6.36
N THR A 436 -13.69 -12.49 5.80
CA THR A 436 -13.18 -13.20 4.63
C THR A 436 -13.90 -12.70 3.38
N ASN A 437 -13.30 -12.92 2.22
CA ASN A 437 -13.68 -12.16 1.04
C ASN A 437 -14.88 -12.69 0.21
N PRO A 438 -15.42 -13.92 0.35
CA PRO A 438 -16.50 -14.34 -0.53
C PRO A 438 -17.85 -13.68 -0.28
N THR A 439 -18.14 -13.29 0.96
CA THR A 439 -19.36 -12.54 1.27
C THR A 439 -19.29 -11.11 0.75
N ARG A 440 -18.14 -10.66 0.21
CA ARG A 440 -17.81 -9.25 0.00
C ARG A 440 -17.93 -8.79 -1.47
N PRO A 441 -18.58 -7.65 -1.71
CA PRO A 441 -19.73 -7.19 -0.96
C PRO A 441 -20.94 -8.13 -1.13
N TYR A 442 -22.02 -7.86 -0.40
CA TYR A 442 -23.29 -8.56 -0.61
C TYR A 442 -23.85 -8.29 -2.02
N THR A 443 -24.00 -9.34 -2.82
CA THR A 443 -24.54 -9.33 -4.19
C THR A 443 -25.73 -10.28 -4.34
N VAL A 444 -26.43 -10.19 -5.46
CA VAL A 444 -27.60 -11.04 -5.76
C VAL A 444 -27.29 -12.54 -5.81
N ASN A 445 -26.04 -12.95 -6.01
CA ASN A 445 -25.63 -14.36 -6.06
C ASN A 445 -25.00 -14.85 -4.75
N THR A 446 -24.78 -13.96 -3.77
CA THR A 446 -23.97 -14.29 -2.59
C THR A 446 -24.62 -15.40 -1.77
N ILE A 447 -25.93 -15.34 -1.52
CA ILE A 447 -26.63 -16.33 -0.67
C ILE A 447 -26.61 -17.72 -1.31
N ASP A 448 -27.04 -17.81 -2.57
CA ASP A 448 -27.09 -19.08 -3.30
C ASP A 448 -25.70 -19.73 -3.44
N GLU A 449 -24.66 -18.93 -3.74
CA GLU A 449 -23.28 -19.43 -3.81
C GLU A 449 -22.81 -19.99 -2.46
N HIS A 450 -23.07 -19.27 -1.37
CA HIS A 450 -22.56 -19.67 -0.04
C HIS A 450 -23.31 -20.87 0.53
N LEU A 451 -24.60 -20.99 0.25
CA LEU A 451 -25.38 -22.14 0.70
C LEU A 451 -24.83 -23.43 0.04
N ASP A 452 -24.66 -23.43 -1.28
CA ASP A 452 -24.08 -24.58 -2.00
C ASP A 452 -22.64 -24.85 -1.57
N MET A 453 -21.81 -23.81 -1.46
CA MET A 453 -20.42 -23.93 -0.99
C MET A 453 -20.35 -24.57 0.40
N LEU A 454 -21.17 -24.11 1.35
CA LEU A 454 -21.22 -24.65 2.71
C LEU A 454 -21.64 -26.12 2.69
N MET A 455 -22.68 -26.45 1.92
CA MET A 455 -23.16 -27.83 1.81
C MET A 455 -22.10 -28.76 1.25
N VAL A 456 -21.35 -28.32 0.24
CA VAL A 456 -20.23 -29.08 -0.34
C VAL A 456 -19.08 -29.22 0.66
N CYS A 457 -18.64 -28.12 1.28
CA CYS A 457 -17.52 -28.12 2.21
C CYS A 457 -17.75 -29.00 3.45
N HIS A 458 -18.99 -29.03 3.96
CA HIS A 458 -19.36 -29.83 5.13
C HIS A 458 -19.98 -31.20 4.79
N HIS A 459 -20.01 -31.59 3.52
CA HIS A 459 -20.60 -32.86 3.04
C HIS A 459 -22.06 -33.05 3.48
N LEU A 460 -22.81 -31.94 3.54
CA LEU A 460 -24.21 -31.92 3.94
C LEU A 460 -25.10 -32.43 2.80
N SER A 461 -26.24 -33.01 3.16
CA SER A 461 -27.23 -33.50 2.22
C SER A 461 -28.47 -32.61 2.19
N PRO A 462 -28.90 -32.10 1.01
CA PRO A 462 -30.17 -31.39 0.89
C PRO A 462 -31.39 -32.30 1.14
N ALA A 463 -31.18 -33.61 1.26
CA ALA A 463 -32.22 -34.58 1.62
C ALA A 463 -32.41 -34.73 3.14
N ILE A 464 -31.53 -34.16 3.97
CA ILE A 464 -31.57 -34.24 5.43
C ILE A 464 -32.02 -32.88 5.98
N ALA A 465 -33.10 -32.86 6.75
CA ALA A 465 -33.69 -31.61 7.24
C ALA A 465 -32.75 -30.88 8.22
N GLU A 466 -32.03 -31.62 9.06
CA GLU A 466 -31.06 -31.09 10.01
C GLU A 466 -29.85 -30.44 9.31
N ASP A 467 -29.40 -31.00 8.19
CA ASP A 467 -28.30 -30.47 7.38
C ASP A 467 -28.71 -29.14 6.71
N VAL A 468 -29.93 -29.07 6.18
CA VAL A 468 -30.50 -27.85 5.62
C VAL A 468 -30.68 -26.79 6.71
N ALA A 469 -31.22 -27.17 7.87
CA ALA A 469 -31.39 -26.25 9.00
C ALA A 469 -30.05 -25.69 9.51
N PHE A 470 -29.01 -26.52 9.58
CA PHE A 470 -27.65 -26.06 9.90
C PHE A 470 -27.15 -25.05 8.86
N ALA A 471 -27.30 -25.35 7.57
CA ALA A 471 -26.85 -24.46 6.51
C ALA A 471 -27.59 -23.11 6.51
N GLU A 472 -28.91 -23.13 6.66
CA GLU A 472 -29.76 -21.93 6.77
C GLU A 472 -29.47 -21.10 8.03
N SER A 473 -29.06 -21.75 9.13
CA SER A 473 -28.65 -21.03 10.36
C SER A 473 -27.31 -20.30 10.20
N ARG A 474 -26.44 -20.75 9.28
CA ARG A 474 -25.08 -20.21 9.07
C ARG A 474 -25.03 -19.17 7.96
N ILE A 475 -25.70 -19.41 6.83
CA ILE A 475 -25.72 -18.47 5.69
C ILE A 475 -26.91 -17.54 5.84
N ARG A 476 -26.68 -16.37 6.43
CA ARG A 476 -27.74 -15.41 6.80
C ARG A 476 -27.61 -14.13 5.98
N GLN A 477 -28.69 -13.77 5.29
CA GLN A 477 -28.72 -12.56 4.49
C GLN A 477 -28.51 -11.31 5.33
N GLU A 478 -29.10 -11.28 6.52
CA GLU A 478 -29.10 -10.14 7.43
C GLU A 478 -27.69 -9.83 7.93
N THR A 479 -26.92 -10.83 8.37
CA THR A 479 -25.55 -10.62 8.84
C THR A 479 -24.60 -10.27 7.69
N ILE A 480 -24.77 -10.88 6.51
CA ILE A 480 -23.98 -10.56 5.31
C ILE A 480 -24.22 -9.12 4.84
N ALA A 481 -25.48 -8.65 4.89
CA ALA A 481 -25.83 -7.27 4.56
C ALA A 481 -25.33 -6.28 5.61
N ALA A 482 -25.40 -6.62 6.89
CA ALA A 482 -24.86 -5.80 7.97
C ALA A 482 -23.33 -5.69 7.91
N GLU A 483 -22.64 -6.76 7.53
CA GLU A 483 -21.18 -6.81 7.38
C GLU A 483 -20.66 -5.73 6.43
N ASP A 484 -21.33 -5.46 5.31
CA ASP A 484 -20.96 -4.39 4.37
C ASP A 484 -20.92 -3.02 5.05
N ILE A 485 -21.93 -2.75 5.87
CA ILE A 485 -22.07 -1.49 6.60
C ILE A 485 -21.05 -1.41 7.73
N LEU A 486 -20.83 -2.51 8.45
CA LEU A 486 -19.84 -2.56 9.54
C LEU A 486 -18.42 -2.35 9.02
N HIS A 487 -18.11 -2.75 7.78
CA HIS A 487 -16.88 -2.35 7.11
C HIS A 487 -16.80 -0.84 6.89
N ASP A 488 -17.86 -0.21 6.37
CA ASP A 488 -17.87 1.24 6.06
C ASP A 488 -17.83 2.10 7.33
N LEU A 489 -18.45 1.62 8.42
CA LEU A 489 -18.42 2.24 9.74
C LEU A 489 -17.11 2.02 10.50
N GLY A 490 -16.20 1.19 9.99
CA GLY A 490 -14.94 0.87 10.68
C GLY A 490 -15.11 -0.05 11.89
N ALA A 491 -16.23 -0.78 11.97
CA ALA A 491 -16.49 -1.76 13.02
C ALA A 491 -15.88 -3.14 12.68
N ILE A 492 -15.62 -3.46 11.41
CA ILE A 492 -14.74 -4.57 11.03
C ILE A 492 -13.41 -3.99 10.58
N SER A 493 -12.31 -4.49 11.14
CA SER A 493 -11.00 -3.83 11.03
C SER A 493 -10.12 -4.38 9.94
N MET A 494 -10.38 -5.60 9.47
CA MET A 494 -9.50 -6.30 8.53
C MET A 494 -10.26 -7.05 7.44
N MET A 495 -9.62 -7.21 6.28
CA MET A 495 -10.06 -8.03 5.15
C MET A 495 -9.01 -9.11 4.90
N SER A 496 -9.45 -10.35 4.77
CA SER A 496 -8.60 -11.53 4.53
C SER A 496 -9.22 -12.44 3.47
N SER A 497 -8.49 -13.47 3.01
CA SER A 497 -9.04 -14.37 2.00
C SER A 497 -9.89 -15.50 2.57
N ASP A 498 -9.29 -16.37 3.39
CA ASP A 498 -9.71 -17.76 3.65
C ASP A 498 -9.33 -18.74 2.50
N SER A 499 -8.10 -18.60 2.02
CA SER A 499 -7.65 -19.14 0.73
C SER A 499 -8.00 -20.62 0.48
N GLN A 500 -8.90 -20.88 -0.48
CA GLN A 500 -9.38 -22.22 -0.86
C GLN A 500 -10.18 -22.98 0.23
N ALA A 501 -10.57 -22.30 1.31
CA ALA A 501 -11.35 -22.87 2.41
C ALA A 501 -12.55 -21.97 2.74
N MET A 502 -13.36 -21.66 1.71
CA MET A 502 -14.37 -20.57 1.72
C MET A 502 -13.76 -19.17 1.53
N GLY A 503 -12.78 -19.05 0.63
CA GLY A 503 -12.09 -17.79 0.36
C GLY A 503 -11.23 -17.79 -0.90
N ARG A 504 -10.97 -16.60 -1.45
CA ARG A 504 -10.27 -16.42 -2.74
C ARG A 504 -8.97 -15.63 -2.57
N VAL A 505 -7.82 -16.30 -2.59
CA VAL A 505 -6.51 -15.68 -2.26
C VAL A 505 -6.14 -14.47 -3.16
N GLY A 506 -6.57 -14.47 -4.42
CA GLY A 506 -6.31 -13.39 -5.37
C GLY A 506 -7.21 -12.17 -5.22
N GLU A 507 -8.16 -12.18 -4.29
CA GLU A 507 -9.27 -11.22 -4.28
C GLU A 507 -9.36 -10.35 -3.00
N VAL A 508 -8.40 -10.42 -2.08
CA VAL A 508 -8.43 -9.57 -0.86
C VAL A 508 -8.49 -8.08 -1.20
N VAL A 509 -7.58 -7.63 -2.08
CA VAL A 509 -7.50 -6.22 -2.49
C VAL A 509 -8.76 -5.81 -3.24
N ILE A 510 -9.18 -6.59 -4.25
CA ILE A 510 -10.30 -6.22 -5.13
C ILE A 510 -11.63 -6.18 -4.37
N ARG A 511 -11.87 -7.12 -3.46
CA ARG A 511 -13.10 -7.23 -2.67
C ARG A 511 -13.22 -6.09 -1.68
N THR A 512 -12.10 -5.66 -1.09
CA THR A 512 -12.05 -4.45 -0.27
C THR A 512 -12.58 -3.24 -1.03
N TRP A 513 -12.10 -3.02 -2.27
CA TRP A 513 -12.50 -1.86 -3.08
C TRP A 513 -13.92 -1.98 -3.65
N GLN A 514 -14.39 -3.19 -3.98
CA GLN A 514 -15.78 -3.43 -4.37
C GLN A 514 -16.74 -3.12 -3.22
N THR A 515 -16.40 -3.47 -1.97
CA THR A 515 -17.20 -3.10 -0.80
C THR A 515 -17.20 -1.59 -0.58
N ALA A 516 -16.05 -0.92 -0.62
CA ALA A 516 -15.98 0.53 -0.52
C ALA A 516 -16.82 1.24 -1.59
N HIS A 517 -16.76 0.74 -2.84
CA HIS A 517 -17.57 1.24 -3.94
C HIS A 517 -19.07 1.07 -3.68
N LYS A 518 -19.52 -0.14 -3.32
CA LYS A 518 -20.95 -0.39 -3.06
C LYS A 518 -21.46 0.51 -1.94
N MET A 519 -20.69 0.65 -0.86
CA MET A 519 -21.05 1.50 0.26
C MET A 519 -21.10 2.97 -0.12
N LYS A 520 -20.20 3.46 -0.98
CA LYS A 520 -20.36 4.79 -1.58
C LYS A 520 -21.66 4.94 -2.36
N VAL A 521 -21.97 3.99 -3.25
CA VAL A 521 -23.16 4.06 -4.12
C VAL A 521 -24.45 4.10 -3.29
N GLN A 522 -24.52 3.31 -2.22
CA GLN A 522 -25.75 3.19 -1.43
C GLN A 522 -25.84 4.19 -0.27
N ARG A 523 -24.70 4.60 0.32
CA ARG A 523 -24.66 5.44 1.53
C ARG A 523 -24.13 6.85 1.30
N GLY A 524 -23.57 7.14 0.13
CA GLY A 524 -23.01 8.45 -0.21
C GLY A 524 -21.65 8.72 0.44
N HIS A 525 -21.35 9.99 0.69
CA HIS A 525 -20.11 10.46 1.33
C HIS A 525 -19.91 9.85 2.73
N LEU A 526 -18.67 9.55 3.09
CA LEU A 526 -18.28 9.10 4.43
C LEU A 526 -17.32 10.13 5.03
N ALA A 527 -17.80 10.87 6.03
CA ALA A 527 -16.98 11.80 6.80
C ALA A 527 -16.31 11.08 7.99
N PRO A 528 -15.18 11.61 8.51
CA PRO A 528 -14.52 11.10 9.71
C PRO A 528 -15.46 11.06 10.92
N ASP A 529 -15.63 9.87 11.48
CA ASP A 529 -16.44 9.65 12.68
C ASP A 529 -15.68 10.00 13.97
N ALA A 530 -16.37 9.89 15.11
CA ALA A 530 -15.80 10.22 16.42
C ALA A 530 -14.57 9.38 16.79
N THR A 531 -14.49 8.14 16.31
CA THR A 531 -13.34 7.27 16.58
C THR A 531 -12.12 7.70 15.79
N ALA A 532 -12.29 8.05 14.51
CA ALA A 532 -11.23 8.67 13.71
C ALA A 532 -10.75 10.00 14.31
N GLN A 533 -11.65 10.84 14.84
CA GLN A 533 -11.24 12.07 15.53
C GLN A 533 -10.41 11.79 16.79
N THR A 534 -10.77 10.75 17.54
CA THR A 534 -10.02 10.31 18.73
C THR A 534 -8.64 9.78 18.35
N GLU A 535 -8.55 8.94 17.32
CA GLU A 535 -7.28 8.45 16.78
C GLU A 535 -6.39 9.59 16.27
N HIS A 536 -6.98 10.61 15.63
CA HIS A 536 -6.25 11.79 15.18
C HIS A 536 -5.66 12.59 16.34
N GLN A 537 -6.44 12.82 17.40
CA GLN A 537 -5.97 13.49 18.62
C GLN A 537 -4.86 12.69 19.33
N ALA A 538 -4.93 11.36 19.26
CA ALA A 538 -3.90 10.45 19.77
C ALA A 538 -2.68 10.33 18.84
N GLN A 539 -2.65 11.04 17.71
CA GLN A 539 -1.57 10.98 16.70
C GLN A 539 -1.36 9.60 16.08
N HIS A 540 -2.38 8.75 16.14
CA HIS A 540 -2.38 7.43 15.52
C HIS A 540 -2.64 7.50 14.00
N ILE A 541 -3.35 8.55 13.58
CA ILE A 541 -3.65 8.88 12.19
C ILE A 541 -3.57 10.40 11.99
N THR A 542 -3.51 10.83 10.73
CA THR A 542 -3.62 12.25 10.37
C THR A 542 -4.88 12.47 9.54
N LEU A 543 -5.78 13.30 10.05
CA LEU A 543 -6.92 13.83 9.30
C LEU A 543 -6.58 15.22 8.77
N THR A 544 -7.05 15.49 7.56
CA THR A 544 -6.89 16.77 6.87
C THR A 544 -8.26 17.29 6.44
N ASP A 545 -8.32 18.52 5.93
CA ASP A 545 -9.55 19.09 5.37
C ASP A 545 -10.09 18.26 4.19
N TYR A 546 -9.21 17.54 3.47
CA TYR A 546 -9.62 16.64 2.40
C TYR A 546 -10.48 15.47 2.89
N ASP A 547 -10.19 14.95 4.09
CA ASP A 547 -10.93 13.83 4.67
C ASP A 547 -12.38 14.22 5.02
N GLN A 548 -12.63 15.50 5.32
CA GLN A 548 -13.98 16.01 5.62
C GLN A 548 -14.80 16.31 4.35
N SER A 549 -14.13 16.60 3.23
CA SER A 549 -14.77 17.10 2.02
C SER A 549 -15.63 16.04 1.34
N ALA A 550 -16.87 16.41 1.00
CA ALA A 550 -17.79 15.56 0.23
C ALA A 550 -17.43 15.48 -1.27
N ASP A 551 -16.43 16.24 -1.72
CA ASP A 551 -16.01 16.28 -3.12
C ASP A 551 -15.03 15.16 -3.49
N ASN A 552 -14.56 14.38 -2.52
CA ASN A 552 -13.65 13.24 -2.70
C ASN A 552 -14.01 12.11 -1.71
N ASP A 553 -13.29 10.99 -1.76
CA ASP A 553 -13.49 9.82 -0.90
C ASP A 553 -12.26 9.48 -0.06
N ASN A 554 -11.36 10.42 0.21
CA ASN A 554 -10.07 10.16 0.85
C ASN A 554 -10.23 9.41 2.18
N PHE A 555 -11.14 9.84 3.05
CA PHE A 555 -11.37 9.18 4.33
C PHE A 555 -11.79 7.72 4.16
N ARG A 556 -12.75 7.44 3.26
CA ARG A 556 -13.15 6.06 2.93
C ARG A 556 -11.99 5.26 2.34
N ILE A 557 -11.22 5.85 1.44
CA ILE A 557 -10.07 5.18 0.80
C ILE A 557 -9.02 4.79 1.84
N LYS A 558 -8.64 5.71 2.74
CA LYS A 558 -7.72 5.44 3.86
C LYS A 558 -8.26 4.36 4.81
N ARG A 559 -9.55 4.44 5.15
CA ARG A 559 -10.22 3.44 6.02
C ARG A 559 -10.13 2.04 5.43
N TYR A 560 -10.40 1.89 4.13
CA TYR A 560 -10.46 0.60 3.49
C TYR A 560 -9.08 0.03 3.16
N ILE A 561 -8.10 0.85 2.74
CA ILE A 561 -6.74 0.36 2.51
C ILE A 561 -6.11 -0.19 3.80
N ALA A 562 -6.38 0.44 4.95
CA ALA A 562 -5.91 -0.03 6.24
C ALA A 562 -6.34 -1.46 6.58
N LYS A 563 -7.48 -1.93 6.04
CA LYS A 563 -8.06 -3.26 6.31
C LYS A 563 -7.22 -4.41 5.77
N TYR A 564 -6.42 -4.20 4.73
CA TYR A 564 -5.55 -5.24 4.16
C TYR A 564 -4.07 -4.88 4.19
N THR A 565 -3.70 -3.76 4.81
CA THR A 565 -2.29 -3.34 4.96
C THR A 565 -1.90 -3.26 6.44
N ILE A 566 -2.18 -2.14 7.10
CA ILE A 566 -1.65 -1.87 8.44
C ILE A 566 -2.38 -2.62 9.55
N ASN A 567 -3.70 -2.81 9.46
CA ASN A 567 -4.46 -3.46 10.54
C ASN A 567 -4.11 -4.94 10.70
N PRO A 568 -4.01 -5.76 9.62
CA PRO A 568 -3.49 -7.11 9.76
C PRO A 568 -2.04 -7.14 10.28
N ALA A 569 -1.21 -6.16 9.90
CA ALA A 569 0.16 -6.06 10.39
C ALA A 569 0.23 -5.73 11.89
N ILE A 570 -0.62 -4.82 12.39
CA ILE A 570 -0.75 -4.51 13.83
C ILE A 570 -1.22 -5.75 14.57
N THR A 571 -2.34 -6.34 14.15
CA THR A 571 -2.96 -7.51 14.78
C THR A 571 -1.98 -8.67 14.97
N HIS A 572 -1.05 -8.86 14.05
CA HIS A 572 -0.08 -9.96 14.09
C HIS A 572 1.33 -9.54 14.52
N GLY A 573 1.52 -8.31 15.04
CA GLY A 573 2.79 -7.88 15.65
C GLY A 573 3.94 -7.73 14.66
N ILE A 574 3.65 -7.25 13.44
CA ILE A 574 4.63 -7.05 12.35
C ILE A 574 4.57 -5.64 11.72
N SER A 575 3.85 -4.71 12.36
CA SER A 575 3.57 -3.37 11.84
C SER A 575 4.78 -2.43 11.82
N ASP A 576 5.85 -2.74 12.54
CA ASP A 576 7.15 -2.06 12.46
C ASP A 576 7.92 -2.43 11.18
N MET A 577 7.62 -3.60 10.61
CA MET A 577 8.31 -4.13 9.43
C MET A 577 7.53 -3.89 8.14
N VAL A 578 6.20 -4.06 8.12
CA VAL A 578 5.36 -3.99 6.91
C VAL A 578 4.03 -3.29 7.16
N GLY A 579 3.18 -3.20 6.12
CA GLY A 579 1.79 -2.76 6.25
C GLY A 579 1.51 -1.30 5.90
N SER A 580 2.53 -0.51 5.54
CA SER A 580 2.35 0.89 5.09
C SER A 580 3.58 1.45 4.39
N ILE A 581 3.39 2.59 3.71
CA ILE A 581 4.47 3.39 3.10
C ILE A 581 5.03 4.37 4.12
N GLU A 582 5.95 3.89 4.97
CA GLU A 582 6.60 4.69 6.01
C GLU A 582 8.11 4.43 6.03
N VAL A 583 8.90 5.46 6.35
CA VAL A 583 10.36 5.37 6.43
C VAL A 583 10.79 4.33 7.47
N GLY A 584 11.78 3.51 7.13
CA GLY A 584 12.31 2.43 7.95
C GLY A 584 11.66 1.07 7.69
N LYS A 585 10.43 1.03 7.18
CA LYS A 585 9.74 -0.23 6.87
C LYS A 585 10.37 -0.95 5.68
N TRP A 586 10.09 -2.25 5.59
CA TRP A 586 10.50 -3.10 4.49
C TRP A 586 9.88 -2.58 3.18
N ALA A 587 10.67 -2.49 2.11
CA ALA A 587 10.23 -1.93 0.84
C ALA A 587 9.39 -2.93 0.03
N ASP A 588 8.26 -3.34 0.62
CA ASP A 588 7.20 -4.15 -0.01
C ASP A 588 6.09 -3.23 -0.51
N MET A 589 6.09 -2.97 -1.81
CA MET A 589 5.25 -1.95 -2.43
C MET A 589 4.68 -2.41 -3.76
N VAL A 590 3.54 -1.84 -4.13
CA VAL A 590 2.84 -2.18 -5.37
C VAL A 590 2.53 -0.91 -6.14
N LEU A 591 2.98 -0.87 -7.40
CA LEU A 591 2.62 0.17 -8.35
C LEU A 591 1.42 -0.26 -9.17
N TRP A 592 0.50 0.67 -9.37
CA TRP A 592 -0.74 0.47 -10.10
C TRP A 592 -0.88 1.53 -11.18
N SER A 593 -1.29 1.13 -12.37
CA SER A 593 -1.93 2.08 -13.28
C SER A 593 -3.30 2.44 -12.70
N PRO A 594 -3.72 3.73 -12.65
CA PRO A 594 -5.02 4.12 -12.09
C PRO A 594 -6.21 3.34 -12.65
N LYS A 595 -6.18 3.01 -13.95
CA LYS A 595 -7.23 2.21 -14.61
C LYS A 595 -7.30 0.74 -14.16
N PHE A 596 -6.26 0.20 -13.54
CA PHE A 596 -6.16 -1.18 -13.06
C PHE A 596 -5.98 -1.27 -11.53
N PHE A 597 -6.08 -0.14 -10.83
CA PHE A 597 -5.91 -0.06 -9.38
C PHE A 597 -6.81 -1.08 -8.68
N GLY A 598 -6.25 -1.81 -7.72
CA GLY A 598 -6.96 -2.82 -6.94
C GLY A 598 -7.28 -4.13 -7.68
N VAL A 599 -7.00 -4.21 -8.98
CA VAL A 599 -7.31 -5.40 -9.81
C VAL A 599 -6.03 -6.09 -10.30
N LYS A 600 -5.17 -5.34 -10.99
CA LYS A 600 -3.99 -5.87 -11.69
C LYS A 600 -2.80 -4.92 -11.49
N PRO A 601 -1.88 -5.23 -10.56
CA PRO A 601 -0.64 -4.49 -10.36
C PRO A 601 0.18 -4.29 -11.63
N GLU A 602 0.87 -3.15 -11.74
CA GLU A 602 1.86 -2.91 -12.79
C GLU A 602 3.26 -3.34 -12.37
N CYS A 603 3.59 -3.23 -11.09
CA CYS A 603 4.87 -3.71 -10.56
C CYS A 603 4.73 -4.07 -9.09
N ILE A 604 5.24 -5.24 -8.71
CA ILE A 604 5.26 -5.72 -7.33
C ILE A 604 6.72 -5.77 -6.89
N ILE A 605 7.03 -5.02 -5.83
CA ILE A 605 8.37 -4.86 -5.27
C ILE A 605 8.40 -5.61 -3.93
N LYS A 606 9.41 -6.46 -3.74
CA LYS A 606 9.71 -7.13 -2.47
C LYS A 606 11.09 -6.70 -1.98
N GLY A 607 11.18 -6.19 -0.76
CA GLY A 607 12.46 -5.75 -0.17
C GLY A 607 13.29 -4.88 -1.12
N GLY A 608 12.64 -3.96 -1.83
CA GLY A 608 13.30 -3.02 -2.73
C GLY A 608 13.64 -3.52 -4.14
N LEU A 609 13.38 -4.80 -4.46
CA LEU A 609 13.62 -5.38 -5.79
C LEU A 609 12.30 -5.83 -6.44
N ILE A 610 12.23 -5.77 -7.76
CA ILE A 610 11.03 -6.18 -8.52
C ILE A 610 10.87 -7.70 -8.46
N ALA A 611 9.76 -8.16 -7.89
CA ALA A 611 9.39 -9.57 -7.74
C ALA A 611 8.51 -10.06 -8.89
N ALA A 612 7.60 -9.23 -9.41
CA ALA A 612 6.75 -9.58 -10.54
C ALA A 612 6.21 -8.34 -11.27
N VAL A 613 5.99 -8.47 -12.58
CA VAL A 613 5.36 -7.47 -13.45
C VAL A 613 4.53 -8.17 -14.54
N PRO A 614 3.52 -7.52 -15.14
CA PRO A 614 3.00 -7.93 -16.43
C PRO A 614 4.07 -7.69 -17.51
N MET A 615 4.44 -8.74 -18.24
CA MET A 615 5.50 -8.71 -19.23
C MET A 615 5.05 -9.42 -20.51
N GLY A 616 5.36 -8.82 -21.65
CA GLY A 616 5.07 -9.32 -22.97
C GLY A 616 5.87 -10.56 -23.38
N ASP A 617 6.00 -10.76 -24.69
CA ASP A 617 6.90 -11.76 -25.26
C ASP A 617 8.37 -11.44 -24.91
N ILE A 618 9.08 -12.44 -24.38
CA ILE A 618 10.48 -12.34 -23.98
C ILE A 618 11.41 -12.16 -25.20
N ASN A 619 10.98 -12.59 -26.39
CA ASN A 619 11.74 -12.43 -27.62
C ASN A 619 11.41 -11.15 -28.40
N ALA A 620 10.50 -10.31 -27.90
CA ALA A 620 10.15 -9.05 -28.54
C ALA A 620 11.28 -8.01 -28.43
N SER A 621 11.26 -7.01 -29.31
CA SER A 621 12.25 -5.91 -29.31
C SER A 621 12.11 -4.93 -28.13
N ILE A 622 10.96 -4.97 -27.45
CA ILE A 622 10.58 -4.17 -26.28
C ILE A 622 9.65 -5.01 -25.38
N PRO A 623 9.45 -4.66 -24.10
CA PRO A 623 8.75 -5.55 -23.14
C PRO A 623 7.22 -5.59 -23.23
N THR A 624 6.60 -4.75 -24.06
CA THR A 624 5.13 -4.54 -24.10
C THR A 624 4.32 -5.33 -25.15
N PRO A 625 4.89 -5.90 -26.23
CA PRO A 625 4.15 -6.69 -27.20
C PRO A 625 3.54 -7.96 -26.60
N GLN A 626 2.35 -8.31 -27.08
CA GLN A 626 1.58 -9.46 -26.61
C GLN A 626 2.30 -10.80 -26.87
N PRO A 627 2.03 -11.85 -26.06
CA PRO A 627 1.07 -11.88 -24.95
C PRO A 627 1.65 -11.29 -23.65
N VAL A 628 0.93 -10.34 -23.05
CA VAL A 628 1.27 -9.76 -21.75
C VAL A 628 0.55 -10.51 -20.64
N HIS A 629 1.32 -11.10 -19.73
CA HIS A 629 0.82 -11.73 -18.50
C HIS A 629 1.83 -11.56 -17.36
N TYR A 630 1.43 -11.82 -16.12
CA TYR A 630 2.36 -11.76 -15.00
C TYR A 630 3.48 -12.77 -15.17
N ARG A 631 4.70 -12.34 -14.85
CA ARG A 631 5.89 -13.18 -14.83
C ARG A 631 6.70 -12.89 -13.56
N PRO A 632 7.30 -13.91 -12.93
CA PRO A 632 8.27 -13.70 -11.87
C PRO A 632 9.53 -13.00 -12.42
N MET A 633 10.05 -12.05 -11.66
CA MET A 633 11.25 -11.27 -11.95
C MET A 633 12.43 -11.70 -11.07
N PHE A 634 13.55 -10.99 -11.13
CA PHE A 634 14.78 -11.40 -10.46
C PHE A 634 14.67 -11.51 -8.93
N ALA A 635 13.78 -10.76 -8.27
CA ALA A 635 13.57 -10.90 -6.83
C ALA A 635 12.81 -12.19 -6.44
N SER A 636 12.23 -12.88 -7.41
CA SER A 636 11.51 -14.16 -7.19
C SER A 636 12.40 -15.40 -7.24
N TYR A 637 13.71 -15.25 -7.51
CA TYR A 637 14.64 -16.37 -7.50
C TYR A 637 15.20 -16.60 -6.08
N PRO A 638 15.44 -17.87 -5.66
CA PRO A 638 15.67 -18.21 -4.25
C PRO A 638 16.76 -17.40 -3.53
N LYS A 639 17.89 -17.13 -4.19
CA LYS A 639 18.98 -16.34 -3.57
C LYS A 639 18.62 -14.86 -3.40
N SER A 640 17.77 -14.32 -4.28
CA SER A 640 17.23 -12.97 -4.11
C SER A 640 16.16 -12.95 -3.03
N VAL A 641 15.30 -13.99 -2.98
CA VAL A 641 14.27 -14.13 -1.96
C VAL A 641 14.86 -14.08 -0.55
N ALA A 642 16.03 -14.69 -0.33
CA ALA A 642 16.74 -14.67 0.94
C ALA A 642 17.00 -13.25 1.48
N GLN A 643 17.21 -12.26 0.61
CA GLN A 643 17.45 -10.85 1.00
C GLN A 643 16.21 -9.95 0.88
N THR A 644 15.16 -10.36 0.16
CA THR A 644 13.98 -9.50 -0.11
C THR A 644 12.71 -9.89 0.66
N SER A 645 12.71 -11.03 1.34
CA SER A 645 11.53 -11.57 2.01
C SER A 645 11.83 -11.98 3.44
N ILE A 646 10.78 -11.93 4.27
CA ILE A 646 10.87 -12.15 5.71
C ILE A 646 10.18 -13.46 6.09
N THR A 647 10.83 -14.27 6.92
CA THR A 647 10.15 -15.32 7.69
C THR A 647 9.92 -14.79 9.10
N PHE A 648 8.66 -14.61 9.47
CA PHE A 648 8.26 -14.24 10.81
C PHE A 648 8.21 -15.48 11.70
N MET A 649 8.72 -15.36 12.92
CA MET A 649 8.72 -16.43 13.93
C MET A 649 8.40 -15.83 15.31
N SER A 650 8.03 -16.65 16.29
CA SER A 650 7.96 -16.20 17.68
C SER A 650 9.35 -15.83 18.20
N GLN A 651 9.40 -14.90 19.17
CA GLN A 651 10.64 -14.58 19.86
C GLN A 651 11.29 -15.84 20.48
N ALA A 652 10.48 -16.72 21.09
CA ALA A 652 10.96 -17.96 21.69
C ALA A 652 11.67 -18.89 20.69
N ALA A 653 11.19 -18.99 19.44
CA ALA A 653 11.84 -19.81 18.43
C ALA A 653 13.17 -19.19 17.94
N ILE A 654 13.24 -17.86 17.84
CA ILE A 654 14.48 -17.14 17.50
C ILE A 654 15.51 -17.29 18.62
N ASP A 655 15.11 -17.19 19.88
CA ASP A 655 15.99 -17.39 21.04
C ASP A 655 16.56 -18.82 21.06
N LYS A 656 15.76 -19.80 20.62
CA LYS A 656 16.20 -21.19 20.40
C LYS A 656 17.00 -21.39 19.11
N GLN A 657 17.21 -20.35 18.31
CA GLN A 657 17.95 -20.40 17.05
C GLN A 657 17.37 -21.40 16.04
N VAL A 658 16.04 -21.55 16.01
CA VAL A 658 15.37 -22.50 15.10
C VAL A 658 15.70 -22.21 13.64
N ASP A 659 15.80 -20.94 13.26
CA ASP A 659 16.26 -20.51 11.94
C ASP A 659 17.61 -21.13 11.54
N LYS A 660 18.59 -21.11 12.45
CA LYS A 660 19.93 -21.69 12.24
C LYS A 660 19.89 -23.21 12.21
N GLN A 661 19.06 -23.82 13.05
CA GLN A 661 18.88 -25.29 13.09
C GLN A 661 18.29 -25.80 11.78
N LEU A 662 17.35 -25.06 11.19
CA LEU A 662 16.68 -25.42 9.94
C LEU A 662 17.45 -24.97 8.69
N GLY A 663 18.45 -24.10 8.84
CA GLY A 663 19.24 -23.54 7.75
C GLY A 663 18.45 -22.57 6.88
N LEU A 664 17.53 -21.81 7.47
CA LEU A 664 16.72 -20.82 6.75
C LEU A 664 17.62 -19.68 6.24
N THR A 665 17.29 -19.16 5.07
CA THR A 665 18.09 -18.15 4.36
C THR A 665 17.41 -16.80 4.26
N LYS A 666 16.08 -16.75 4.36
CA LYS A 666 15.33 -15.48 4.46
C LYS A 666 15.74 -14.66 5.67
N VAL A 667 15.43 -13.37 5.60
CA VAL A 667 15.51 -12.46 6.76
C VAL A 667 14.53 -12.97 7.81
N ILE A 668 15.02 -13.17 9.04
CA ILE A 668 14.18 -13.63 10.16
C ILE A 668 13.81 -12.43 11.01
N GLN A 669 12.53 -12.32 11.38
CA GLN A 669 12.04 -11.27 12.30
C GLN A 669 11.08 -11.87 13.34
N PRO A 670 11.16 -11.41 14.61
CA PRO A 670 10.16 -11.78 15.61
C PRO A 670 8.84 -11.06 15.34
N VAL A 671 7.73 -11.72 15.69
CA VAL A 671 6.48 -11.00 16.00
C VAL A 671 6.54 -10.49 17.43
N HIS A 672 5.94 -9.32 17.69
CA HIS A 672 5.96 -8.71 19.03
C HIS A 672 4.83 -7.69 19.25
N GLY A 673 4.59 -7.37 20.52
CA GLY A 673 3.68 -6.30 20.95
C GLY A 673 2.20 -6.62 20.74
N ILE A 674 1.81 -7.89 20.84
CA ILE A 674 0.49 -8.36 20.38
C ILE A 674 -0.55 -8.33 21.51
N ARG A 675 -0.21 -8.77 22.71
CA ARG A 675 -1.21 -9.12 23.73
C ARG A 675 -1.95 -7.91 24.33
N GLU A 676 -1.35 -6.73 24.22
CA GLU A 676 -1.95 -5.47 24.66
C GLU A 676 -2.77 -4.76 23.59
N ILE A 677 -2.78 -5.26 22.34
CA ILE A 677 -3.55 -4.65 21.26
C ILE A 677 -5.04 -4.76 21.56
N ARG A 678 -5.75 -3.68 21.29
CA ARG A 678 -7.21 -3.54 21.42
C ARG A 678 -7.81 -3.03 20.12
N LYS A 679 -9.13 -3.04 20.07
CA LYS A 679 -9.92 -2.47 18.97
C LYS A 679 -9.54 -1.01 18.67
N SER A 680 -9.20 -0.24 19.70
CA SER A 680 -8.75 1.16 19.60
C SER A 680 -7.45 1.36 18.81
N ASP A 681 -6.66 0.31 18.62
CA ASP A 681 -5.39 0.38 17.88
C ASP A 681 -5.57 0.16 16.38
N MET A 682 -6.75 -0.28 15.95
CA MET A 682 -7.08 -0.54 14.55
C MET A 682 -7.28 0.77 13.79
N ARG A 683 -6.27 1.14 12.99
CA ARG A 683 -6.22 2.41 12.27
C ARG A 683 -7.47 2.61 11.43
N LEU A 684 -8.15 3.73 11.67
CA LEU A 684 -9.39 4.16 10.99
C LEU A 684 -10.57 3.20 11.15
N ASN A 685 -10.43 2.15 11.95
CA ASN A 685 -11.37 1.04 12.07
C ASN A 685 -11.51 0.58 13.52
N SER A 686 -11.60 1.56 14.43
CA SER A 686 -11.65 1.38 15.87
C SER A 686 -13.06 1.48 16.45
N TYR A 687 -14.10 1.59 15.62
CA TYR A 687 -15.49 1.66 16.08
C TYR A 687 -15.91 0.36 16.76
N CYS A 688 -16.39 0.49 18.00
CA CYS A 688 -16.75 -0.61 18.90
C CYS A 688 -18.21 -0.41 19.33
N PRO A 689 -19.19 -0.73 18.45
CA PRO A 689 -20.62 -0.53 18.71
C PRO A 689 -21.20 -1.48 19.75
N ASP A 690 -22.31 -1.08 20.38
CA ASP A 690 -23.20 -2.02 21.07
C ASP A 690 -24.00 -2.82 20.03
N MET A 691 -23.81 -4.13 20.00
CA MET A 691 -24.35 -5.00 18.96
C MET A 691 -25.53 -5.82 19.49
N ASP A 692 -26.63 -5.82 18.74
CA ASP A 692 -27.79 -6.66 19.00
C ASP A 692 -28.18 -7.44 17.73
N ILE A 693 -28.53 -8.71 17.91
CA ILE A 693 -28.92 -9.60 16.81
C ILE A 693 -30.12 -10.40 17.28
N ASN A 694 -31.22 -10.24 16.56
CA ASN A 694 -32.44 -10.95 16.88
C ASN A 694 -32.27 -12.47 16.63
N PRO A 695 -32.52 -13.35 17.60
CA PRO A 695 -32.28 -14.78 17.46
C PRO A 695 -33.26 -15.49 16.50
N GLU A 696 -34.39 -14.87 16.16
CA GLU A 696 -35.41 -15.45 15.28
C GLU A 696 -35.38 -14.83 13.87
N THR A 697 -35.19 -13.51 13.76
CA THR A 697 -35.21 -12.80 12.48
C THR A 697 -33.83 -12.47 11.94
N TYR A 698 -32.77 -12.69 12.73
CA TYR A 698 -31.38 -12.35 12.43
C TYR A 698 -31.12 -10.87 12.15
N GLU A 699 -32.10 -10.00 12.43
CA GLU A 699 -31.96 -8.55 12.28
C GLU A 699 -30.79 -8.06 13.12
N VAL A 700 -29.82 -7.41 12.47
CA VAL A 700 -28.62 -6.87 13.11
C VAL A 700 -28.82 -5.39 13.41
N ARG A 701 -28.47 -4.98 14.63
CA ARG A 701 -28.44 -3.59 15.07
C ARG A 701 -27.08 -3.23 15.65
N ALA A 702 -26.62 -2.01 15.37
CA ALA A 702 -25.49 -1.37 16.04
C ALA A 702 -25.95 -0.06 16.67
N ASP A 703 -25.68 0.12 17.97
CA ASP A 703 -26.17 1.25 18.78
C ASP A 703 -27.68 1.48 18.61
N GLY A 704 -28.44 0.37 18.59
CA GLY A 704 -29.90 0.35 18.41
C GLY A 704 -30.40 0.59 16.97
N LYS A 705 -29.52 0.85 16.00
CA LYS A 705 -29.87 1.11 14.59
C LYS A 705 -29.75 -0.14 13.74
N THR A 706 -30.82 -0.49 13.02
CA THR A 706 -30.81 -1.63 12.08
C THR A 706 -29.79 -1.43 10.97
N LEU A 707 -29.00 -2.46 10.70
CA LEU A 707 -28.00 -2.51 9.64
C LEU A 707 -28.48 -3.42 8.52
N THR A 708 -28.93 -2.82 7.41
CA THR A 708 -29.36 -3.56 6.22
C THR A 708 -29.00 -2.78 4.96
N CYS A 709 -28.67 -3.50 3.88
CA CYS A 709 -28.38 -2.93 2.58
C CYS A 709 -28.85 -3.86 1.45
N GLU A 710 -29.13 -3.29 0.29
CA GLU A 710 -29.56 -4.06 -0.88
C GLU A 710 -28.38 -4.81 -1.52
N PRO A 711 -28.59 -6.01 -2.09
CA PRO A 711 -27.56 -6.70 -2.85
C PRO A 711 -27.19 -5.90 -4.11
N ALA A 712 -25.91 -5.87 -4.46
CA ALA A 712 -25.48 -5.31 -5.73
C ALA A 712 -25.74 -6.30 -6.89
N GLU A 713 -26.28 -5.81 -8.01
CA GLU A 713 -26.48 -6.60 -9.24
C GLU A 713 -25.20 -6.71 -10.07
N VAL A 714 -24.38 -5.66 -10.07
CA VAL A 714 -23.13 -5.53 -10.83
C VAL A 714 -22.08 -4.89 -9.95
N LEU A 715 -20.83 -5.33 -10.09
CA LEU A 715 -19.68 -4.74 -9.42
C LEU A 715 -18.68 -4.17 -10.44
N PRO A 716 -17.96 -3.09 -10.10
CA PRO A 716 -16.77 -2.68 -10.83
C PRO A 716 -15.67 -3.73 -10.63
N MET A 717 -14.53 -3.55 -11.31
CA MET A 717 -13.37 -4.42 -11.10
C MET A 717 -13.65 -5.90 -11.42
N ALA A 718 -14.64 -6.20 -12.26
CA ALA A 718 -15.03 -7.57 -12.61
C ALA A 718 -14.88 -7.84 -14.12
N GLN A 719 -15.99 -7.97 -14.87
CA GLN A 719 -16.02 -8.45 -16.27
C GLN A 719 -15.17 -7.61 -17.25
N ARG A 720 -14.81 -6.37 -16.90
CA ARG A 720 -13.98 -5.50 -17.73
C ARG A 720 -12.50 -5.88 -17.72
N TYR A 721 -12.04 -6.65 -16.74
CA TYR A 721 -10.61 -6.87 -16.49
C TYR A 721 -10.20 -8.32 -16.62
N PHE A 722 -11.10 -9.25 -16.36
CA PHE A 722 -10.80 -10.68 -16.36
C PHE A 722 -11.31 -11.36 -17.62
N LEU A 723 -10.52 -12.31 -18.12
CA LEU A 723 -10.90 -13.13 -19.28
C LEU A 723 -11.93 -14.19 -18.89
N PHE A 724 -11.91 -14.62 -17.63
CA PHE A 724 -12.78 -15.61 -17.01
C PHE A 724 -13.28 -15.12 -15.66
#